data_AF-A0A6I9Z6M2-F1
#
_entry.id   AF-A0A6I9Z6M2-F1
#
_cell.length_a   1.000
_cell.length_b   1.000
_cell.length_c   1.000
_cell.angle_alpha   90.00
_cell.angle_beta   90.00
_cell.angle_gamma   90.00
#
_symmetry.space_group_name_H-M   'P 1'
#
loop_
_entity.id
_entity.type
_entity.pdbx_description
1 polymer ?
#
loop_
_entity_poly.entity_id
_entity_poly.type
_entity_poly.pdbx_seq_one_letter_code
_entity_poly.pdbx_strand_id
1 'polypeptide(L)'
;MKVRYTESLTDPSYHGQILTMVNPIVGNGGVPDTAALDEIGLRRYLESDGIKEVRIYGKGNPIKIVAVDCGLKHNAVRLLVKRGAEVHLVPWNHDFTSMDYDGLFISGGPGDPTQAPELIENVRKVLKNDRQEPLLGTSMGNLITGLAAGATSYKMTMANRGQNQPVLNLLNGQAFITAQNHGYAIDGGSLPSGWKPLFVNANDQTNEGHTLRNFIFDSFISLIKKGKDTSIPSVLPKTSAATSRVEWQKYQLQSQNIETACLYHRDVGSSPSYIFRVMQNVVVQKGVELFKRGILQEYGVKVLGTSVESIMATEDRQMFSDKLNEINEKIAPSYAVESTEDALEAAEKIGYPVMIRSAYALGGLGSGLCIDKEHLLDLATKAFAMTNQILVEKSVVGWKEIEYEVVRDAADNCITVCNMENVDAMGVHTGDSIVVAPSQTLSNEELQMLRKSTINVVRHLNIVGECNIQYALNPTSLEYCIIEVNARLSRSSALASKATGNLKQNLCMTLLILSLFQVMAVGRTFEESFQKALRMCHPSIDGFTSCLPMNKDWPGEVDLKSELSEASSTRMYAVAKALNENFPVDDIHRLTDIDKWFIFKMRNIVNTEKNLKALDSVVTKTGYSTLGVVLLGLYRVEHDVKFDDHGMMVLGCGPYHIGSSVEFDWCAVSCIRTLRQLSEKTVVVNCNPETVSTDFDECDRLYFEELSLERILDIYQQEACDGCIISVGGQIPNNLAVPLYRNGVKIMGTNPLQIDRAEDRSVFSGVLDELQVAQAPWKAVSSLEDAVEFANSVGYPCLLRPSYVLSGSAMNVVHTEKEMKKFLAEATRVSQEHPVVLTKFIERAREVEMDAVAKNGKVVCHAISEHVEDAGVHSGDATLMFPAQTISQGALEKVNIWSTIQNRGASWG
;
A
#
# COMPACT_ATOMS: atom_id res chain seq x y z
N MET A 1 -7.23 -10.12 -4.22
CA MET A 1 -7.69 -11.39 -4.88
C MET A 1 -8.28 -11.14 -6.27
N LYS A 2 -7.46 -10.94 -7.31
CA LYS A 2 -7.95 -10.61 -8.68
C LYS A 2 -7.26 -11.40 -9.83
N VAL A 3 -6.51 -12.46 -9.51
CA VAL A 3 -5.48 -13.03 -10.40
C VAL A 3 -5.95 -14.23 -11.27
N ARG A 4 -7.17 -14.75 -11.04
CA ARG A 4 -7.58 -16.08 -11.51
C ARG A 4 -8.26 -16.14 -12.88
N TYR A 5 -7.77 -15.47 -13.92
CA TYR A 5 -8.53 -15.41 -15.19
C TYR A 5 -8.56 -16.75 -15.94
N THR A 6 -7.47 -17.52 -15.95
CA THR A 6 -7.41 -18.81 -16.68
C THR A 6 -8.37 -19.84 -16.08
N GLU A 7 -8.41 -19.99 -14.76
CA GLU A 7 -9.36 -20.92 -14.15
C GLU A 7 -10.78 -20.38 -14.12
N SER A 8 -10.98 -19.05 -14.05
CA SER A 8 -12.33 -18.48 -14.15
C SER A 8 -12.93 -18.70 -15.53
N LEU A 9 -12.15 -18.54 -16.60
CA LEU A 9 -12.63 -18.74 -17.98
C LEU A 9 -12.95 -20.21 -18.31
N THR A 10 -12.46 -21.15 -17.51
CA THR A 10 -12.70 -22.59 -17.69
C THR A 10 -13.72 -23.14 -16.69
N ASP A 11 -14.27 -22.30 -15.81
CA ASP A 11 -15.28 -22.69 -14.84
C ASP A 11 -16.63 -22.98 -15.54
N PRO A 12 -17.18 -24.21 -15.43
CA PRO A 12 -18.42 -24.60 -16.09
C PRO A 12 -19.62 -23.72 -15.74
N SER A 13 -19.61 -23.09 -14.57
CA SER A 13 -20.70 -22.23 -14.11
C SER A 13 -20.90 -20.96 -14.95
N TYR A 14 -19.94 -20.60 -15.81
CA TYR A 14 -20.07 -19.51 -16.79
C TYR A 14 -20.63 -19.96 -18.15
N HIS A 15 -20.99 -21.23 -18.35
CA HIS A 15 -21.56 -21.67 -19.62
C HIS A 15 -22.76 -20.79 -20.04
N GLY A 16 -22.74 -20.31 -21.28
CA GLY A 16 -23.78 -19.43 -21.83
C GLY A 16 -23.74 -17.98 -21.32
N GLN A 17 -22.66 -17.54 -20.65
CA GLN A 17 -22.55 -16.21 -20.08
C GLN A 17 -21.36 -15.44 -20.68
N ILE A 18 -21.49 -14.11 -20.72
CA ILE A 18 -20.37 -13.19 -21.01
C ILE A 18 -19.79 -12.75 -19.68
N LEU A 19 -18.56 -13.16 -19.39
CA LEU A 19 -17.87 -12.79 -18.15
C LEU A 19 -17.28 -11.38 -18.25
N THR A 20 -17.72 -10.48 -17.37
CA THR A 20 -17.10 -9.16 -17.19
C THR A 20 -16.05 -9.24 -16.07
N MET A 21 -14.79 -9.00 -16.42
CA MET A 21 -13.68 -9.08 -15.47
C MET A 21 -13.60 -7.81 -14.62
N VAL A 22 -13.59 -7.96 -13.29
CA VAL A 22 -13.41 -6.84 -12.34
C VAL A 22 -11.95 -6.39 -12.24
N ASN A 23 -11.01 -7.27 -12.60
CA ASN A 23 -9.61 -6.88 -12.76
C ASN A 23 -9.45 -6.11 -14.08
N PRO A 24 -9.02 -4.83 -14.07
CA PRO A 24 -8.85 -4.07 -15.31
C PRO A 24 -7.62 -4.53 -16.11
N ILE A 25 -6.72 -5.31 -15.51
CA ILE A 25 -5.49 -5.79 -16.13
C ILE A 25 -5.57 -7.33 -16.21
N VAL A 26 -5.79 -7.87 -17.41
CA VAL A 26 -6.01 -9.30 -17.67
C VAL A 26 -5.00 -9.81 -18.71
N GLY A 27 -4.55 -11.07 -18.56
CA GLY A 27 -3.65 -11.71 -19.53
C GLY A 27 -2.17 -11.71 -19.14
N ASN A 28 -1.82 -11.26 -17.93
CA ASN A 28 -0.43 -11.06 -17.50
C ASN A 28 0.43 -12.33 -17.60
N GLY A 29 -0.12 -13.48 -17.19
CA GLY A 29 0.56 -14.78 -17.24
C GLY A 29 0.37 -15.55 -18.55
N GLY A 30 -0.23 -14.94 -19.58
CA GLY A 30 -0.56 -15.61 -20.84
C GLY A 30 -1.58 -16.76 -20.68
N VAL A 31 -1.41 -17.83 -21.45
CA VAL A 31 -2.24 -19.04 -21.37
C VAL A 31 -1.31 -20.22 -21.08
N PRO A 32 -1.56 -21.01 -20.02
CA PRO A 32 -0.74 -22.17 -19.70
C PRO A 32 -0.95 -23.29 -20.73
N ASP A 33 -0.16 -24.36 -20.66
CA ASP A 33 -0.34 -25.54 -21.51
C ASP A 33 -1.67 -26.25 -21.21
N THR A 34 -2.71 -25.92 -21.97
CA THR A 34 -4.07 -26.45 -21.79
C THR A 34 -4.22 -27.96 -22.07
N ALA A 35 -3.19 -28.60 -22.64
CA ALA A 35 -3.15 -30.04 -22.85
C ALA A 35 -2.45 -30.79 -21.72
N ALA A 36 -1.72 -30.09 -20.83
CA ALA A 36 -1.01 -30.71 -19.73
C ALA A 36 -1.97 -31.47 -18.80
N LEU A 37 -1.65 -32.73 -18.52
CA LEU A 37 -2.35 -33.57 -17.56
C LEU A 37 -1.62 -33.57 -16.22
N ASP A 38 -2.36 -33.72 -15.14
CA ASP A 38 -1.81 -33.99 -13.82
C ASP A 38 -1.62 -35.50 -13.57
N GLU A 39 -1.12 -35.83 -12.38
CA GLU A 39 -0.79 -37.20 -11.96
C GLU A 39 -1.99 -38.16 -11.95
N ILE A 40 -3.21 -37.63 -11.88
CA ILE A 40 -4.45 -38.42 -11.87
C ILE A 40 -5.17 -38.40 -13.22
N GLY A 41 -4.53 -37.85 -14.26
CA GLY A 41 -5.03 -37.83 -15.63
C GLY A 41 -6.08 -36.76 -15.93
N LEU A 42 -6.23 -35.75 -15.07
CA LEU A 42 -7.08 -34.58 -15.35
C LEU A 42 -6.27 -33.47 -16.00
N ARG A 43 -6.92 -32.64 -16.82
CA ARG A 43 -6.27 -31.43 -17.35
C ARG A 43 -5.87 -30.50 -16.21
N ARG A 44 -4.57 -30.21 -16.11
CA ARG A 44 -3.97 -29.46 -14.98
C ARG A 44 -4.56 -28.06 -14.85
N TYR A 45 -4.68 -27.34 -15.97
CA TYR A 45 -5.03 -25.91 -15.98
C TYR A 45 -6.47 -25.61 -16.43
N LEU A 46 -7.29 -26.62 -16.73
CA LEU A 46 -8.71 -26.45 -17.02
C LEU A 46 -9.55 -26.94 -15.84
N GLU A 47 -10.63 -26.23 -15.53
CA GLU A 47 -11.52 -26.59 -14.43
C GLU A 47 -12.51 -27.71 -14.77
N SER A 48 -12.78 -28.03 -16.04
CA SER A 48 -13.63 -29.19 -16.37
C SER A 48 -13.44 -29.63 -17.83
N ASP A 49 -13.65 -30.93 -18.06
CA ASP A 49 -13.77 -31.52 -19.40
C ASP A 49 -15.23 -31.75 -19.82
N GLY A 50 -16.18 -31.70 -18.88
CA GLY A 50 -17.58 -32.12 -19.06
C GLY A 50 -17.70 -33.60 -19.44
N ILE A 51 -18.23 -34.44 -18.54
CA ILE A 51 -18.33 -35.87 -18.84
C ILE A 51 -19.71 -36.26 -19.42
N LYS A 52 -19.70 -37.22 -20.35
CA LYS A 52 -20.91 -37.86 -20.89
C LYS A 52 -21.05 -39.32 -20.45
N GLU A 53 -19.97 -39.90 -19.92
CA GLU A 53 -19.86 -41.28 -19.50
C GLU A 53 -19.14 -41.34 -18.17
N VAL A 54 -19.34 -42.43 -17.43
CA VAL A 54 -18.72 -42.61 -16.11
C VAL A 54 -17.20 -42.67 -16.24
N ARG A 55 -16.50 -41.92 -15.39
CA ARG A 55 -15.04 -41.95 -15.29
C ARG A 55 -14.59 -42.22 -13.86
N ILE A 56 -13.49 -42.96 -13.71
CA ILE A 56 -12.95 -43.34 -12.41
C ILE A 56 -11.58 -42.70 -12.21
N TYR A 57 -11.41 -41.99 -11.10
CA TYR A 57 -10.16 -41.34 -10.70
C TYR A 57 -9.68 -41.87 -9.36
N GLY A 58 -8.36 -41.98 -9.15
CA GLY A 58 -7.80 -42.54 -7.92
C GLY A 58 -8.09 -44.04 -7.75
N LYS A 59 -8.10 -44.79 -8.86
CA LYS A 59 -8.44 -46.21 -8.87
C LYS A 59 -7.61 -47.01 -7.85
N GLY A 60 -8.28 -47.83 -7.04
CA GLY A 60 -7.66 -48.63 -5.98
C GLY A 60 -7.61 -47.94 -4.61
N ASN A 61 -8.02 -46.68 -4.51
CA ASN A 61 -8.20 -46.02 -3.23
C ASN A 61 -9.33 -46.66 -2.40
N PRO A 62 -9.22 -46.67 -1.06
CA PRO A 62 -10.10 -47.46 -0.19
C PRO A 62 -11.51 -46.90 0.00
N ILE A 63 -11.75 -45.62 -0.32
CA ILE A 63 -13.05 -44.96 -0.09
C ILE A 63 -13.73 -44.71 -1.43
N LYS A 64 -14.88 -45.32 -1.68
CA LYS A 64 -15.61 -45.16 -2.94
C LYS A 64 -16.57 -43.99 -2.85
N ILE A 65 -16.36 -42.97 -3.68
CA ILE A 65 -17.23 -41.78 -3.72
C ILE A 65 -17.86 -41.67 -5.11
N VAL A 66 -19.19 -41.63 -5.16
CA VAL A 66 -19.91 -41.25 -6.38
C VAL A 66 -19.97 -39.73 -6.43
N ALA A 67 -19.40 -39.14 -7.48
CA ALA A 67 -19.42 -37.71 -7.73
C ALA A 67 -20.32 -37.41 -8.93
N VAL A 68 -21.43 -36.71 -8.71
CA VAL A 68 -22.37 -36.34 -9.77
C VAL A 68 -21.89 -35.06 -10.44
N ASP A 69 -21.52 -35.15 -11.72
CA ASP A 69 -21.04 -34.04 -12.54
C ASP A 69 -22.21 -33.20 -13.04
N CYS A 70 -22.48 -32.10 -12.36
CA CYS A 70 -23.43 -31.07 -12.80
C CYS A 70 -22.72 -29.88 -13.47
N GLY A 71 -21.43 -29.99 -13.80
CA GLY A 71 -20.50 -28.88 -14.06
C GLY A 71 -19.42 -28.81 -12.97
N LEU A 72 -18.99 -29.96 -12.49
CA LEU A 72 -18.05 -30.16 -11.41
C LEU A 72 -16.65 -29.69 -11.83
N LYS A 73 -15.96 -29.08 -10.87
CA LYS A 73 -14.59 -28.58 -11.06
C LYS A 73 -13.56 -29.65 -10.74
N HIS A 74 -12.56 -29.84 -11.61
CA HIS A 74 -11.49 -30.83 -11.48
C HIS A 74 -10.80 -30.80 -10.11
N ASN A 75 -10.66 -29.61 -9.51
CA ASN A 75 -10.05 -29.49 -8.18
C ASN A 75 -10.83 -30.25 -7.09
N ALA A 76 -12.15 -30.39 -7.21
CA ALA A 76 -12.93 -31.21 -6.28
C ALA A 76 -12.53 -32.69 -6.38
N VAL A 77 -12.34 -33.22 -7.60
CA VAL A 77 -11.83 -34.59 -7.82
C VAL A 77 -10.43 -34.75 -7.23
N ARG A 78 -9.52 -33.81 -7.50
CA ARG A 78 -8.15 -33.82 -6.93
C ARG A 78 -8.17 -33.89 -5.41
N LEU A 79 -9.00 -33.07 -4.76
CA LEU A 79 -9.09 -33.02 -3.30
C LEU A 79 -9.65 -34.30 -2.69
N LEU A 80 -10.60 -34.96 -3.36
CA LEU A 80 -11.15 -36.26 -2.94
C LEU A 80 -10.12 -37.37 -3.11
N VAL A 81 -9.48 -37.47 -4.28
CA VAL A 81 -8.44 -38.49 -4.56
C VAL A 81 -7.26 -38.34 -3.60
N LYS A 82 -6.79 -37.11 -3.35
CA LYS A 82 -5.72 -36.83 -2.38
C LYS A 82 -6.06 -37.29 -0.95
N ARG A 83 -7.34 -37.42 -0.62
CA ARG A 83 -7.83 -37.92 0.68
C ARG A 83 -8.09 -39.42 0.70
N GLY A 84 -7.67 -40.14 -0.33
CA GLY A 84 -7.80 -41.59 -0.44
C GLY A 84 -9.17 -42.04 -0.95
N ALA A 85 -9.83 -41.22 -1.78
CA ALA A 85 -11.06 -41.63 -2.45
C ALA A 85 -10.81 -42.17 -3.87
N GLU A 86 -11.48 -43.27 -4.22
CA GLU A 86 -11.74 -43.66 -5.60
C GLU A 86 -13.02 -42.94 -6.04
N VAL A 87 -12.87 -41.99 -6.96
CA VAL A 87 -13.97 -41.10 -7.38
C VAL A 87 -14.59 -41.65 -8.65
N HIS A 88 -15.86 -42.06 -8.53
CA HIS A 88 -16.73 -42.45 -9.64
C HIS A 88 -17.49 -41.22 -10.11
N LEU A 89 -16.91 -40.49 -11.07
CA LEU A 89 -17.53 -39.31 -11.66
C LEU A 89 -18.61 -39.76 -12.65
N VAL A 90 -19.88 -39.42 -12.38
CA VAL A 90 -21.05 -39.85 -13.16
C VAL A 90 -21.77 -38.64 -13.78
N PRO A 91 -22.38 -38.77 -14.98
CA PRO A 91 -23.19 -37.70 -15.57
C PRO A 91 -24.35 -37.26 -14.65
N TRP A 92 -24.79 -36.01 -14.76
CA TRP A 92 -25.85 -35.43 -13.92
C TRP A 92 -27.15 -36.24 -13.87
N ASN A 93 -27.49 -36.95 -14.95
CA ASN A 93 -28.71 -37.76 -15.08
C ASN A 93 -28.47 -39.27 -14.83
N HIS A 94 -27.29 -39.66 -14.38
CA HIS A 94 -26.99 -41.06 -14.08
C HIS A 94 -27.81 -41.56 -12.89
N ASP A 95 -28.31 -42.79 -12.95
CA ASP A 95 -28.97 -43.43 -11.81
C ASP A 95 -27.94 -44.01 -10.84
N PHE A 96 -27.56 -43.21 -9.86
CA PHE A 96 -26.68 -43.63 -8.76
C PHE A 96 -27.43 -44.26 -7.58
N THR A 97 -28.76 -44.36 -7.62
CA THR A 97 -29.56 -44.72 -6.44
C THR A 97 -29.32 -46.16 -5.97
N SER A 98 -28.97 -47.06 -6.90
CA SER A 98 -28.62 -48.46 -6.64
C SER A 98 -27.12 -48.73 -6.62
N MET A 99 -26.26 -47.72 -6.79
CA MET A 99 -24.81 -47.90 -6.75
C MET A 99 -24.33 -48.12 -5.32
N ASP A 100 -23.33 -48.98 -5.17
CA ASP A 100 -22.56 -49.15 -3.94
C ASP A 100 -21.49 -48.06 -3.85
N TYR A 101 -21.49 -47.30 -2.76
CA TYR A 101 -20.53 -46.21 -2.48
C TYR A 101 -20.51 -45.91 -0.99
N ASP A 102 -19.42 -45.32 -0.52
CA ASP A 102 -19.24 -44.89 0.87
C ASP A 102 -19.73 -43.44 1.10
N GLY A 103 -19.81 -42.63 0.04
CA GLY A 103 -20.34 -41.27 0.09
C GLY A 103 -20.80 -40.75 -1.28
N LEU A 104 -21.75 -39.81 -1.26
CA LEU A 104 -22.29 -39.14 -2.44
C LEU A 104 -21.86 -37.67 -2.46
N PHE A 105 -21.27 -37.23 -3.56
CA PHE A 105 -20.84 -35.86 -3.77
C PHE A 105 -21.56 -35.26 -4.98
N ILE A 106 -22.15 -34.08 -4.83
CA ILE A 106 -22.86 -33.37 -5.90
C ILE A 106 -22.26 -31.97 -6.00
N SER A 107 -21.76 -31.59 -7.17
CA SER A 107 -21.07 -30.32 -7.32
C SER A 107 -21.22 -29.70 -8.70
N GLY A 108 -21.20 -28.37 -8.70
CA GLY A 108 -20.99 -27.54 -9.87
C GLY A 108 -22.22 -27.41 -10.77
N GLY A 109 -22.24 -26.36 -11.59
CA GLY A 109 -23.20 -26.25 -12.67
C GLY A 109 -23.71 -24.84 -12.97
N PRO A 110 -23.86 -24.50 -14.25
CA PRO A 110 -24.58 -23.33 -14.69
C PRO A 110 -26.10 -23.57 -14.60
N GLY A 111 -26.87 -22.50 -14.57
CA GLY A 111 -28.31 -22.55 -14.86
C GLY A 111 -29.23 -22.71 -13.65
N ASP A 112 -30.51 -22.89 -13.95
CA ASP A 112 -31.59 -23.04 -12.99
C ASP A 112 -31.67 -24.50 -12.51
N PRO A 113 -31.54 -24.77 -11.19
CA PRO A 113 -31.56 -26.14 -10.67
C PRO A 113 -32.88 -26.88 -10.95
N THR A 114 -34.00 -26.17 -11.15
CA THR A 114 -35.31 -26.77 -11.43
C THR A 114 -35.39 -27.46 -12.79
N GLN A 115 -34.42 -27.17 -13.69
CA GLN A 115 -34.30 -27.79 -15.01
C GLN A 115 -33.63 -29.17 -14.97
N ALA A 116 -33.27 -29.69 -13.79
CA ALA A 116 -32.70 -31.03 -13.59
C ALA A 116 -33.64 -31.97 -12.80
N PRO A 117 -34.89 -32.21 -13.27
CA PRO A 117 -35.89 -32.96 -12.51
C PRO A 117 -35.47 -34.42 -12.23
N GLU A 118 -34.76 -35.06 -13.18
CA GLU A 118 -34.25 -36.43 -13.02
C GLU A 118 -33.27 -36.54 -11.86
N LEU A 119 -32.32 -35.60 -11.77
CA LEU A 119 -31.35 -35.54 -10.68
C LEU A 119 -32.04 -35.24 -9.34
N ILE A 120 -32.94 -34.27 -9.30
CA ILE A 120 -33.71 -33.93 -8.09
C ILE A 120 -34.44 -35.18 -7.58
N GLU A 121 -35.05 -35.97 -8.48
CA GLU A 121 -35.75 -37.20 -8.11
C GLU A 121 -34.79 -38.30 -7.63
N ASN A 122 -33.64 -38.48 -8.28
CA ASN A 122 -32.63 -39.44 -7.82
C ASN A 122 -32.09 -39.09 -6.42
N VAL A 123 -31.80 -37.81 -6.16
CA VAL A 123 -31.41 -37.34 -4.81
C VAL A 123 -32.56 -37.52 -3.83
N ARG A 124 -33.80 -37.23 -4.21
CA ARG A 124 -34.97 -37.43 -3.36
C ARG A 124 -35.14 -38.89 -2.95
N LYS A 125 -34.90 -39.85 -3.86
CA LYS A 125 -34.87 -41.28 -3.52
C LYS A 125 -33.77 -41.59 -2.51
N VAL A 126 -32.57 -41.04 -2.66
CA VAL A 126 -31.49 -41.21 -1.67
C VAL A 126 -31.88 -40.65 -0.31
N LEU A 127 -32.51 -39.48 -0.24
CA LEU A 127 -32.96 -38.86 1.02
C LEU A 127 -34.13 -39.60 1.69
N LYS A 128 -34.98 -40.30 0.92
CA LYS A 128 -36.12 -41.07 1.43
C LYS A 128 -35.78 -42.50 1.82
N ASN A 129 -34.76 -43.09 1.19
CA ASN A 129 -34.30 -44.43 1.50
C ASN A 129 -33.54 -44.43 2.83
N ASP A 130 -33.49 -45.58 3.53
CA ASP A 130 -32.73 -45.76 4.78
C ASP A 130 -31.19 -45.74 4.58
N ARG A 131 -30.71 -45.21 3.45
CA ARG A 131 -29.28 -45.03 3.14
C ARG A 131 -28.65 -44.08 4.16
N GLN A 132 -27.50 -44.46 4.68
CA GLN A 132 -26.79 -43.73 5.77
C GLN A 132 -25.50 -43.08 5.27
N GLU A 133 -25.16 -43.28 4.00
CA GLU A 133 -23.97 -42.74 3.35
C GLU A 133 -24.01 -41.20 3.36
N PRO A 134 -22.92 -40.53 3.78
CA PRO A 134 -22.87 -39.08 3.78
C PRO A 134 -23.09 -38.49 2.38
N LEU A 135 -23.91 -37.44 2.31
CA LEU A 135 -24.13 -36.62 1.11
C LEU A 135 -23.50 -35.24 1.30
N LEU A 136 -22.68 -34.81 0.35
CA LEU A 136 -22.15 -33.45 0.28
C LEU A 136 -22.55 -32.77 -1.04
N GLY A 137 -23.35 -31.71 -0.93
CA GLY A 137 -23.70 -30.81 -2.03
C GLY A 137 -22.91 -29.51 -1.98
N THR A 138 -22.33 -29.08 -3.10
CA THR A 138 -21.65 -27.77 -3.22
C THR A 138 -22.17 -26.96 -4.41
N SER A 139 -22.38 -25.65 -4.23
CA SER A 139 -22.99 -24.77 -5.23
C SER A 139 -24.32 -25.35 -5.74
N MET A 140 -24.43 -25.75 -7.01
CA MET A 140 -25.59 -26.47 -7.56
C MET A 140 -25.99 -27.68 -6.71
N GLY A 141 -25.04 -28.41 -6.12
CA GLY A 141 -25.35 -29.51 -5.21
C GLY A 141 -26.10 -29.08 -3.96
N ASN A 142 -25.86 -27.87 -3.44
CA ASN A 142 -26.66 -27.29 -2.36
C ASN A 142 -28.10 -27.09 -2.85
N LEU A 143 -28.28 -26.45 -4.02
CA LEU A 143 -29.59 -26.18 -4.61
C LEU A 143 -30.39 -27.47 -4.87
N ILE A 144 -29.78 -28.45 -5.53
CA ILE A 144 -30.40 -29.75 -5.83
C ILE A 144 -30.80 -30.48 -4.55
N THR A 145 -29.93 -30.49 -3.53
CA THR A 145 -30.23 -31.15 -2.25
C THR A 145 -31.40 -30.47 -1.55
N GLY A 146 -31.46 -29.13 -1.55
CA GLY A 146 -32.57 -28.36 -0.99
C GLY A 146 -33.90 -28.67 -1.68
N LEU A 147 -33.91 -28.66 -3.02
CA LEU A 147 -35.11 -29.00 -3.83
C LEU A 147 -35.55 -30.46 -3.64
N ALA A 148 -34.60 -31.39 -3.53
CA ALA A 148 -34.89 -32.80 -3.27
C ALA A 148 -35.51 -33.00 -1.88
N ALA A 149 -35.04 -32.24 -0.88
CA ALA A 149 -35.59 -32.23 0.47
C ALA A 149 -37.00 -31.60 0.53
N GLY A 150 -37.30 -30.64 -0.36
CA GLY A 150 -38.61 -29.98 -0.45
C GLY A 150 -38.59 -28.46 -0.26
N ALA A 151 -37.41 -27.84 -0.23
CA ALA A 151 -37.25 -26.40 -0.22
C ALA A 151 -37.52 -25.80 -1.62
N THR A 152 -37.58 -24.47 -1.70
CA THR A 152 -37.72 -23.72 -2.95
C THR A 152 -36.44 -22.98 -3.31
N SER A 153 -36.12 -22.89 -4.61
CA SER A 153 -35.04 -22.05 -5.14
C SER A 153 -35.58 -20.82 -5.85
N TYR A 154 -34.79 -19.75 -5.91
CA TYR A 154 -35.12 -18.53 -6.64
C TYR A 154 -33.90 -17.97 -7.38
N LYS A 155 -34.14 -17.21 -8.45
CA LYS A 155 -33.10 -16.45 -9.16
C LYS A 155 -32.78 -15.18 -8.38
N MET A 156 -31.52 -14.97 -8.06
CA MET A 156 -31.06 -13.81 -7.33
C MET A 156 -31.08 -12.57 -8.23
N THR A 157 -31.51 -11.44 -7.68
CA THR A 157 -31.35 -10.13 -8.34
C THR A 157 -29.89 -9.69 -8.32
N MET A 158 -29.21 -9.91 -7.19
CA MET A 158 -27.77 -9.72 -7.01
C MET A 158 -27.12 -11.09 -6.79
N ALA A 159 -26.44 -11.60 -7.82
CA ALA A 159 -25.76 -12.88 -7.75
C ALA A 159 -24.49 -12.80 -6.90
N ASN A 160 -24.11 -13.88 -6.22
CA ASN A 160 -22.84 -13.95 -5.51
C ASN A 160 -21.74 -14.52 -6.43
N ARG A 161 -20.89 -13.62 -6.94
CA ARG A 161 -19.80 -13.93 -7.87
C ARG A 161 -18.52 -13.23 -7.42
N GLY A 162 -17.57 -13.96 -6.87
CA GLY A 162 -16.32 -13.38 -6.38
C GLY A 162 -15.49 -14.35 -5.55
N GLN A 163 -14.31 -13.91 -5.14
CA GLN A 163 -13.38 -14.68 -4.28
C GLN A 163 -13.29 -14.13 -2.85
N ASN A 164 -14.12 -13.14 -2.54
CA ASN A 164 -14.15 -12.38 -1.31
C ASN A 164 -15.53 -12.46 -0.61
N GLN A 165 -16.30 -13.53 -0.86
CA GLN A 165 -17.66 -13.65 -0.30
C GLN A 165 -17.59 -14.15 1.15
N PRO A 166 -18.00 -13.33 2.14
CA PRO A 166 -17.97 -13.71 3.54
C PRO A 166 -19.17 -14.59 3.88
N VAL A 167 -18.91 -15.74 4.50
CA VAL A 167 -19.97 -16.62 5.02
C VAL A 167 -19.79 -16.83 6.51
N LEU A 168 -20.91 -16.82 7.25
CA LEU A 168 -20.95 -17.08 8.68
C LEU A 168 -21.49 -18.47 8.93
N ASN A 169 -20.79 -19.23 9.76
CA ASN A 169 -21.28 -20.50 10.28
C ASN A 169 -22.23 -20.23 11.45
N LEU A 170 -23.51 -20.54 11.28
CA LEU A 170 -24.54 -20.26 12.29
C LEU A 170 -24.42 -21.10 13.56
N LEU A 171 -23.60 -22.15 13.57
CA LEU A 171 -23.46 -23.04 14.72
C LEU A 171 -22.43 -22.54 15.74
N ASN A 172 -21.35 -21.93 15.24
CA ASN A 172 -20.20 -21.56 16.07
C ASN A 172 -19.77 -20.09 15.89
N GLY A 173 -20.42 -19.33 14.99
CA GLY A 173 -20.15 -17.92 14.75
C GLY A 173 -18.88 -17.64 13.93
N GLN A 174 -18.17 -18.66 13.43
CA GLN A 174 -16.97 -18.45 12.63
C GLN A 174 -17.28 -17.88 11.25
N ALA A 175 -16.45 -16.95 10.81
CA ALA A 175 -16.49 -16.36 9.48
C ALA A 175 -15.44 -16.99 8.55
N PHE A 176 -15.82 -17.16 7.28
CA PHE A 176 -14.93 -17.66 6.23
C PHE A 176 -15.04 -16.78 4.98
N ILE A 177 -13.92 -16.58 4.29
CA ILE A 177 -13.92 -15.97 2.96
C ILE A 177 -13.97 -17.08 1.91
N THR A 178 -14.95 -17.01 1.03
CA THR A 178 -15.25 -18.06 0.04
C THR A 178 -15.23 -17.54 -1.38
N ALA A 179 -14.94 -18.46 -2.31
CA ALA A 179 -15.14 -18.25 -3.73
C ALA A 179 -16.52 -18.78 -4.14
N GLN A 180 -17.33 -17.91 -4.71
CA GLN A 180 -18.69 -18.23 -5.14
C GLN A 180 -18.91 -17.77 -6.57
N ASN A 181 -19.77 -18.50 -7.28
CA ASN A 181 -20.21 -18.16 -8.63
C ASN A 181 -21.60 -18.77 -8.92
N HIS A 182 -22.63 -18.25 -8.27
CA HIS A 182 -24.02 -18.70 -8.49
C HIS A 182 -24.98 -17.51 -8.60
N GLY A 183 -26.03 -17.70 -9.39
CA GLY A 183 -27.13 -16.73 -9.57
C GLY A 183 -28.49 -17.23 -9.07
N TYR A 184 -28.51 -18.39 -8.43
CA TYR A 184 -29.67 -18.98 -7.79
C TYR A 184 -29.31 -19.31 -6.34
N ALA A 185 -30.31 -19.25 -5.45
CA ALA A 185 -30.17 -19.57 -4.04
C ALA A 185 -31.37 -20.39 -3.56
N ILE A 186 -31.19 -21.09 -2.44
CA ILE A 186 -32.29 -21.71 -1.68
C ILE A 186 -32.91 -20.67 -0.77
N ASP A 187 -34.24 -20.62 -0.73
CA ASP A 187 -34.95 -19.91 0.32
C ASP A 187 -34.79 -20.67 1.64
N GLY A 188 -33.94 -20.15 2.53
CA GLY A 188 -33.68 -20.73 3.85
C GLY A 188 -34.92 -20.85 4.73
N GLY A 189 -35.95 -20.02 4.52
CA GLY A 189 -37.24 -20.10 5.22
C GLY A 189 -38.14 -21.23 4.72
N SER A 190 -37.91 -21.71 3.50
CA SER A 190 -38.65 -22.82 2.88
C SER A 190 -38.12 -24.20 3.26
N LEU A 191 -37.04 -24.28 4.03
CA LEU A 191 -36.44 -25.55 4.42
C LEU A 191 -37.44 -26.40 5.25
N PRO A 192 -37.65 -27.67 4.89
CA PRO A 192 -38.61 -28.54 5.56
C PRO A 192 -38.13 -28.96 6.95
N SER A 193 -39.06 -29.43 7.79
CA SER A 193 -38.77 -29.88 9.15
C SER A 193 -37.60 -30.87 9.21
N GLY A 194 -36.62 -30.59 10.08
CA GLY A 194 -35.38 -31.36 10.22
C GLY A 194 -34.17 -30.70 9.55
N TRP A 195 -34.37 -29.89 8.50
CA TRP A 195 -33.30 -29.14 7.84
C TRP A 195 -33.11 -27.76 8.48
N LYS A 196 -31.86 -27.30 8.53
CA LYS A 196 -31.50 -25.97 9.02
C LYS A 196 -30.45 -25.32 8.14
N PRO A 197 -30.46 -23.99 7.99
CA PRO A 197 -29.32 -23.26 7.43
C PRO A 197 -28.06 -23.55 8.25
N LEU A 198 -26.95 -23.75 7.56
CA LEU A 198 -25.63 -23.99 8.15
C LEU A 198 -24.73 -22.76 7.97
N PHE A 199 -24.68 -22.26 6.75
CA PHE A 199 -23.96 -21.04 6.39
C PHE A 199 -24.94 -20.00 5.85
N VAL A 200 -24.65 -18.75 6.14
CA VAL A 200 -25.32 -17.59 5.54
C VAL A 200 -24.28 -16.60 5.03
N ASN A 201 -24.61 -15.91 3.95
CA ASN A 201 -23.78 -14.84 3.44
C ASN A 201 -23.85 -13.65 4.41
N ALA A 202 -22.69 -13.14 4.84
CA ALA A 202 -22.66 -12.04 5.81
C ALA A 202 -23.15 -10.72 5.19
N ASN A 203 -23.08 -10.56 3.87
CA ASN A 203 -23.46 -9.33 3.18
C ASN A 203 -24.97 -9.23 2.94
N ASP A 204 -25.59 -10.30 2.44
CA ASP A 204 -26.98 -10.28 1.95
C ASP A 204 -27.92 -11.30 2.65
N GLN A 205 -27.41 -12.06 3.62
CA GLN A 205 -28.14 -13.07 4.40
C GLN A 205 -28.70 -14.24 3.59
N THR A 206 -28.29 -14.41 2.33
CA THR A 206 -28.70 -15.55 1.52
C THR A 206 -28.13 -16.86 2.05
N ASN A 207 -28.80 -17.99 1.74
CA ASN A 207 -28.36 -19.31 2.19
C ASN A 207 -27.10 -19.77 1.43
N GLU A 208 -26.07 -20.16 2.19
CA GLU A 208 -24.77 -20.60 1.66
C GLU A 208 -24.47 -22.07 1.97
N GLY A 209 -25.49 -22.78 2.42
CA GLY A 209 -25.39 -24.14 2.89
C GLY A 209 -26.53 -24.45 3.85
N HIS A 210 -27.12 -25.62 3.71
CA HIS A 210 -28.09 -26.16 4.65
C HIS A 210 -27.74 -27.59 4.99
N THR A 211 -28.35 -28.05 6.06
CA THR A 211 -28.04 -29.37 6.55
C THR A 211 -29.19 -30.00 7.33
N LEU A 212 -29.34 -31.31 7.16
CA LEU A 212 -30.08 -32.17 8.07
C LEU A 212 -29.25 -32.47 9.33
N ARG A 213 -27.90 -32.41 9.21
CA ARG A 213 -26.88 -32.59 10.27
C ARG A 213 -25.57 -31.86 9.85
N ASN A 214 -25.02 -30.91 10.62
CA ASN A 214 -23.91 -29.94 10.32
C ASN A 214 -22.76 -30.45 9.39
N PHE A 215 -21.95 -29.66 8.64
CA PHE A 215 -20.96 -30.25 7.69
C PHE A 215 -19.87 -29.32 7.06
N ILE A 216 -18.61 -29.79 6.79
CA ILE A 216 -17.69 -29.35 5.66
C ILE A 216 -16.71 -30.51 5.23
N PHE A 217 -16.11 -30.48 4.02
CA PHE A 217 -15.27 -31.52 3.36
C PHE A 217 -14.29 -32.40 4.17
N ASP A 218 -13.48 -31.88 5.09
CA ASP A 218 -12.62 -32.76 5.93
C ASP A 218 -13.47 -33.55 6.95
N SER A 219 -14.61 -32.99 7.32
CA SER A 219 -15.69 -33.71 7.99
C SER A 219 -16.32 -34.76 7.07
N PHE A 220 -16.32 -34.62 5.73
CA PHE A 220 -16.88 -35.63 4.81
C PHE A 220 -16.18 -36.97 4.94
N ILE A 221 -14.87 -36.98 4.71
CA ILE A 221 -14.05 -38.19 4.77
C ILE A 221 -14.02 -38.71 6.21
N SER A 222 -14.01 -37.81 7.20
CA SER A 222 -14.09 -38.20 8.61
C SER A 222 -15.42 -38.87 8.97
N LEU A 223 -16.54 -38.43 8.40
CA LEU A 223 -17.86 -39.04 8.61
C LEU A 223 -17.93 -40.42 7.96
N ILE A 224 -17.40 -40.55 6.74
CA ILE A 224 -17.27 -41.85 6.07
C ILE A 224 -16.46 -42.82 6.92
N LYS A 225 -15.32 -42.37 7.48
CA LYS A 225 -14.44 -43.21 8.32
C LYS A 225 -15.02 -43.53 9.71
N LYS A 226 -15.77 -42.62 10.34
CA LYS A 226 -16.26 -42.77 11.73
C LYS A 226 -17.62 -43.49 11.85
N GLY A 227 -18.41 -43.55 10.78
CA GLY A 227 -19.66 -44.31 10.76
C GLY A 227 -20.82 -43.74 11.60
N LYS A 228 -21.85 -44.58 11.78
CA LYS A 228 -23.30 -44.29 11.88
C LYS A 228 -23.80 -43.31 12.96
N ASP A 229 -23.01 -42.99 14.00
CA ASP A 229 -23.47 -42.20 15.16
C ASP A 229 -22.72 -40.87 15.40
N THR A 230 -21.89 -40.44 14.44
CA THR A 230 -21.03 -39.25 14.64
C THR A 230 -21.78 -37.95 14.36
N SER A 231 -22.05 -37.15 15.40
CA SER A 231 -22.63 -35.80 15.26
C SER A 231 -21.60 -34.80 14.76
N ILE A 232 -21.98 -33.86 13.90
CA ILE A 232 -21.00 -33.01 13.22
C ILE A 232 -20.30 -31.93 14.08
N PRO A 233 -20.88 -31.41 15.17
CA PRO A 233 -20.08 -30.63 16.12
C PRO A 233 -18.82 -31.37 16.61
N SER A 234 -18.77 -32.72 16.55
CA SER A 234 -17.60 -33.51 16.92
C SER A 234 -16.47 -33.58 15.89
N VAL A 235 -16.70 -33.07 14.66
CA VAL A 235 -15.73 -33.10 13.54
C VAL A 235 -15.52 -31.73 12.87
N LEU A 236 -16.19 -30.68 13.35
CA LEU A 236 -15.84 -29.30 12.99
C LEU A 236 -14.66 -28.81 13.82
N PRO A 237 -13.86 -27.85 13.31
CA PRO A 237 -12.87 -27.16 14.14
C PRO A 237 -13.56 -26.61 15.40
N LYS A 238 -13.08 -27.02 16.57
CA LYS A 238 -13.53 -26.45 17.84
C LYS A 238 -13.04 -25.00 17.88
N THR A 239 -13.94 -24.07 18.17
CA THR A 239 -13.56 -22.68 18.45
C THR A 239 -12.68 -22.64 19.70
N SER A 240 -11.59 -21.88 19.66
CA SER A 240 -10.94 -21.37 20.87
C SER A 240 -11.99 -20.62 21.72
N ALA A 241 -11.84 -20.64 23.04
CA ALA A 241 -12.85 -20.22 24.02
C ALA A 241 -13.58 -18.91 23.66
N ALA A 242 -14.87 -18.85 24.05
CA ALA A 242 -15.75 -17.71 23.82
C ALA A 242 -15.07 -16.37 24.12
N THR A 243 -15.10 -15.48 23.13
CA THR A 243 -14.61 -14.11 23.25
C THR A 243 -15.39 -13.36 24.32
N SER A 244 -14.76 -13.07 25.44
CA SER A 244 -15.28 -12.06 26.36
C SER A 244 -15.06 -10.68 25.75
N ARG A 245 -16.13 -9.92 25.55
CA ARG A 245 -16.01 -8.50 25.22
C ARG A 245 -15.38 -7.83 26.43
N VAL A 246 -14.18 -7.32 26.28
CA VAL A 246 -13.58 -6.55 27.36
C VAL A 246 -14.23 -5.16 27.32
N GLU A 247 -14.87 -4.77 28.41
CA GLU A 247 -15.57 -3.49 28.53
C GLU A 247 -14.62 -2.37 28.95
N TRP A 248 -14.70 -1.23 28.25
CA TRP A 248 -13.91 -0.03 28.53
C TRP A 248 -14.69 1.24 28.15
N GLN A 249 -14.39 2.34 28.82
CA GLN A 249 -14.90 3.67 28.49
C GLN A 249 -13.80 4.49 27.80
N LYS A 250 -14.16 5.18 26.72
CA LYS A 250 -13.25 6.01 25.92
C LYS A 250 -13.00 7.34 26.63
N TYR A 251 -11.75 7.60 27.04
CA TYR A 251 -11.25 8.93 27.34
C TYR A 251 -10.07 9.22 26.41
N GLN A 252 -10.11 10.37 25.75
CA GLN A 252 -9.10 10.80 24.78
C GLN A 252 -8.09 11.68 25.53
N LEU A 253 -6.89 11.17 25.76
CA LEU A 253 -5.75 12.00 26.17
C LEU A 253 -5.07 12.48 24.89
N GLN A 254 -5.09 13.80 24.66
CA GLN A 254 -4.24 14.42 23.65
C GLN A 254 -2.78 14.34 24.14
N SER A 255 -1.95 13.47 23.55
CA SER A 255 -0.50 13.63 23.68
C SER A 255 -0.02 14.66 22.65
N GLN A 256 0.76 15.63 23.10
CA GLN A 256 1.35 16.68 22.26
C GLN A 256 2.61 16.23 21.49
N ASN A 257 3.00 14.95 21.56
CA ASN A 257 4.21 14.43 20.90
C ASN A 257 3.87 13.40 19.82
N ILE A 258 4.78 13.30 18.85
CA ILE A 258 4.85 12.38 17.69
C ILE A 258 4.70 10.88 18.08
N GLU A 259 4.75 10.56 19.38
CA GLU A 259 4.56 9.22 19.94
C GLU A 259 3.28 9.17 20.77
N THR A 260 2.24 8.46 20.30
CA THR A 260 0.99 8.31 21.06
C THR A 260 1.03 7.00 21.86
N ALA A 261 1.09 7.08 23.19
CA ALA A 261 0.66 6.01 24.09
C ALA A 261 -0.61 6.49 24.83
N CYS A 262 -1.76 5.90 24.53
CA CYS A 262 -3.01 6.23 25.22
C CYS A 262 -3.12 5.43 26.53
N LEU A 263 -3.08 6.11 27.68
CA LEU A 263 -3.43 5.53 28.99
C LEU A 263 -4.92 5.74 29.26
N TYR A 264 -5.68 4.69 29.55
CA TYR A 264 -7.12 4.75 29.81
C TYR A 264 -7.42 4.58 31.30
N HIS A 265 -8.50 5.21 31.82
CA HIS A 265 -8.92 5.13 33.24
C HIS A 265 -10.30 4.49 33.39
N ARG A 266 -10.53 3.79 34.53
CA ARG A 266 -11.86 3.34 34.98
C ARG A 266 -12.04 3.73 36.45
N ASP A 267 -12.95 4.65 36.75
CA ASP A 267 -13.39 4.90 38.14
C ASP A 267 -14.42 3.86 38.57
N VAL A 268 -13.95 2.71 39.05
CA VAL A 268 -14.76 1.84 39.92
C VAL A 268 -13.86 1.27 41.00
N GLY A 269 -13.93 1.82 42.21
CA GLY A 269 -13.49 1.16 43.46
C GLY A 269 -12.07 0.58 43.52
N SER A 270 -11.14 1.34 44.10
CA SER A 270 -9.90 0.89 44.77
C SER A 270 -8.71 0.33 43.98
N SER A 271 -8.69 0.25 42.64
CA SER A 271 -7.44 0.10 41.87
C SER A 271 -7.62 0.52 40.40
N PRO A 272 -6.79 1.43 39.83
CA PRO A 272 -6.89 1.78 38.42
C PRO A 272 -6.48 0.61 37.52
N SER A 273 -7.20 0.39 36.41
CA SER A 273 -6.81 -0.55 35.35
C SER A 273 -6.48 0.25 34.09
N TYR A 274 -5.20 0.30 33.72
CA TYR A 274 -4.76 1.03 32.53
C TYR A 274 -4.76 0.12 31.30
N ILE A 275 -4.75 0.72 30.11
CA ILE A 275 -4.59 0.00 28.85
C ILE A 275 -3.36 0.54 28.13
N PHE A 276 -2.54 -0.34 27.57
CA PHE A 276 -1.42 0.01 26.69
C PHE A 276 -1.73 -0.48 25.26
N ARG A 277 -1.59 0.39 24.27
CA ARG A 277 -1.81 0.06 22.85
C ARG A 277 -0.52 0.24 22.07
N VAL A 278 -0.20 -0.77 21.27
CA VAL A 278 1.01 -0.83 20.46
C VAL A 278 0.69 -0.34 19.05
N MET A 279 1.37 0.71 18.57
CA MET A 279 1.04 1.34 17.28
C MET A 279 2.26 1.60 16.39
N GLN A 280 3.44 1.87 16.98
CA GLN A 280 4.68 2.16 16.24
C GLN A 280 5.91 1.60 16.98
N ASN A 281 7.03 1.42 16.28
CA ASN A 281 8.27 0.81 16.81
C ASN A 281 8.75 1.38 18.16
N VAL A 282 8.80 2.71 18.32
CA VAL A 282 9.25 3.29 19.59
C VAL A 282 8.29 2.95 20.74
N VAL A 283 6.98 2.94 20.46
CA VAL A 283 5.94 2.54 21.42
C VAL A 283 6.01 1.04 21.71
N VAL A 284 6.30 0.21 20.70
CA VAL A 284 6.53 -1.23 20.85
C VAL A 284 7.69 -1.48 21.80
N GLN A 285 8.85 -0.88 21.54
CA GLN A 285 10.06 -1.07 22.35
C GLN A 285 9.85 -0.61 23.79
N LYS A 286 9.26 0.58 24.00
CA LYS A 286 8.91 1.07 25.35
C LYS A 286 7.91 0.14 26.04
N GLY A 287 6.90 -0.35 25.32
CA GLY A 287 5.90 -1.29 25.84
C GLY A 287 6.48 -2.62 26.28
N VAL A 288 7.36 -3.19 25.46
CA VAL A 288 8.11 -4.42 25.77
C VAL A 288 9.01 -4.21 26.99
N GLU A 289 9.69 -3.06 27.09
CA GLU A 289 10.54 -2.76 28.24
C GLU A 289 9.74 -2.59 29.54
N LEU A 290 8.60 -1.90 29.49
CA LEU A 290 7.69 -1.78 30.64
C LEU A 290 7.15 -3.15 31.09
N PHE A 291 6.85 -4.03 30.14
CA PHE A 291 6.42 -5.40 30.40
C PHE A 291 7.54 -6.24 31.04
N LYS A 292 8.77 -6.19 30.49
CA LYS A 292 9.95 -6.90 31.02
C LYS A 292 10.30 -6.47 32.43
N ARG A 293 10.11 -5.18 32.76
CA ARG A 293 10.32 -4.63 34.11
C ARG A 293 9.19 -4.95 35.10
N GLY A 294 8.10 -5.57 34.67
CA GLY A 294 6.95 -5.88 35.51
C GLY A 294 6.05 -4.67 35.82
N ILE A 295 6.32 -3.50 35.21
CA ILE A 295 5.60 -2.25 35.50
C ILE A 295 4.14 -2.35 35.03
N LEU A 296 3.89 -2.97 33.88
CA LEU A 296 2.51 -3.13 33.41
C LEU A 296 1.68 -3.98 34.39
N GLN A 297 2.27 -5.02 34.96
CA GLN A 297 1.65 -5.91 35.92
C GLN A 297 1.44 -5.22 37.28
N GLU A 298 2.45 -4.46 37.75
CA GLU A 298 2.40 -3.68 38.99
C GLU A 298 1.21 -2.72 39.02
N TYR A 299 0.95 -2.04 37.90
CA TYR A 299 -0.13 -1.05 37.77
C TYR A 299 -1.43 -1.63 37.19
N GLY A 300 -1.55 -2.95 37.05
CA GLY A 300 -2.76 -3.60 36.51
C GLY A 300 -3.09 -3.17 35.07
N VAL A 301 -2.08 -2.84 34.27
CA VAL A 301 -2.20 -2.38 32.88
C VAL A 301 -2.36 -3.58 31.95
N LYS A 302 -3.45 -3.63 31.18
CA LYS A 302 -3.67 -4.66 30.15
C LYS A 302 -3.24 -4.16 28.78
N VAL A 303 -2.52 -5.00 28.03
CA VAL A 303 -2.21 -4.72 26.63
C VAL A 303 -3.41 -5.13 25.76
N LEU A 304 -3.85 -4.25 24.86
CA LEU A 304 -4.94 -4.54 23.92
C LEU A 304 -4.41 -4.96 22.54
N GLY A 305 -5.08 -5.95 21.95
CA GLY A 305 -4.71 -6.52 20.66
C GLY A 305 -3.67 -7.62 20.84
N THR A 306 -2.67 -7.63 19.97
CA THR A 306 -1.55 -8.57 20.01
C THR A 306 -0.80 -8.47 21.33
N SER A 307 -0.50 -9.63 21.95
CA SER A 307 0.19 -9.66 23.23
C SER A 307 1.66 -9.27 23.12
N VAL A 308 2.29 -8.88 24.23
CA VAL A 308 3.71 -8.51 24.25
C VAL A 308 4.59 -9.70 23.87
N GLU A 309 4.19 -10.91 24.25
CA GLU A 309 4.88 -12.14 23.89
C GLU A 309 4.85 -12.40 22.38
N SER A 310 3.69 -12.20 21.73
CA SER A 310 3.57 -12.31 20.28
C SER A 310 4.41 -11.25 19.56
N ILE A 311 4.43 -10.02 20.07
CA ILE A 311 5.28 -8.94 19.57
C ILE A 311 6.77 -9.30 19.69
N MET A 312 7.20 -9.78 20.87
CA MET A 312 8.57 -10.22 21.07
C MET A 312 8.94 -11.36 20.12
N ALA A 313 8.02 -12.30 19.87
CA ALA A 313 8.23 -13.40 18.94
C ALA A 313 8.36 -12.97 17.47
N THR A 314 7.87 -11.78 17.10
CA THR A 314 8.02 -11.24 15.73
C THR A 314 9.21 -10.29 15.58
N GLU A 315 9.60 -9.60 16.66
CA GLU A 315 10.71 -8.65 16.65
C GLU A 315 12.07 -9.34 16.90
N ASP A 316 12.10 -10.42 17.70
CA ASP A 316 13.28 -11.26 17.90
C ASP A 316 13.39 -12.32 16.79
N ARG A 317 14.48 -12.25 16.02
CA ARG A 317 14.68 -13.10 14.83
C ARG A 317 14.84 -14.59 15.17
N GLN A 318 15.43 -14.93 16.30
CA GLN A 318 15.57 -16.32 16.72
C GLN A 318 14.22 -16.88 17.18
N MET A 319 13.49 -16.13 18.01
CA MET A 319 12.13 -16.53 18.42
C MET A 319 11.20 -16.67 17.22
N PHE A 320 11.31 -15.76 16.24
CA PHE A 320 10.56 -15.80 15.00
C PHE A 320 10.85 -17.06 14.19
N SER A 321 12.15 -17.37 14.01
CA SER A 321 12.60 -18.61 13.36
C SER A 321 12.05 -19.85 14.06
N ASP A 322 12.19 -19.93 15.38
CA ASP A 322 11.70 -21.06 16.18
C ASP A 322 10.18 -21.26 16.01
N LYS A 323 9.41 -20.16 16.05
CA LYS A 323 7.95 -20.17 15.84
C LYS A 323 7.56 -20.64 14.43
N LEU A 324 8.30 -20.24 13.39
CA LEU A 324 8.00 -20.70 12.04
C LEU A 324 8.37 -22.18 11.83
N ASN A 325 9.46 -22.64 12.47
CA ASN A 325 9.86 -24.04 12.46
C ASN A 325 8.83 -24.96 13.15
N GLU A 326 8.14 -24.50 14.20
CA GLU A 326 7.06 -25.24 14.87
C GLU A 326 5.93 -25.68 13.91
N ILE A 327 5.70 -24.91 12.84
CA ILE A 327 4.66 -25.20 11.84
C ILE A 327 5.22 -25.63 10.47
N ASN A 328 6.52 -25.91 10.39
CA ASN A 328 7.25 -26.25 9.16
C ASN A 328 7.10 -25.20 8.05
N GLU A 329 6.99 -23.92 8.42
CA GLU A 329 7.05 -22.82 7.46
C GLU A 329 8.50 -22.52 7.06
N LYS A 330 8.66 -21.95 5.87
CA LYS A 330 9.97 -21.74 5.26
C LYS A 330 10.50 -20.36 5.62
N ILE A 331 11.69 -20.31 6.22
CA ILE A 331 12.50 -19.10 6.39
C ILE A 331 13.77 -19.23 5.57
N ALA A 332 14.40 -18.11 5.21
CA ALA A 332 15.73 -18.18 4.63
C ALA A 332 16.69 -18.74 5.70
N PRO A 333 17.54 -19.74 5.36
CA PRO A 333 18.54 -20.25 6.29
C PRO A 333 19.37 -19.11 6.86
N SER A 334 19.38 -18.97 8.18
CA SER A 334 20.02 -17.85 8.85
C SER A 334 20.58 -18.24 10.21
N TYR A 335 21.60 -17.49 10.65
CA TYR A 335 22.21 -17.61 11.96
C TYR A 335 22.39 -16.20 12.56
N ALA A 336 21.88 -16.01 13.77
CA ALA A 336 22.21 -14.83 14.57
C ALA A 336 23.61 -15.03 15.17
N VAL A 337 24.48 -14.04 15.01
CA VAL A 337 25.89 -14.11 15.40
C VAL A 337 26.31 -12.81 16.08
N GLU A 338 27.26 -12.92 17.01
CA GLU A 338 27.72 -11.81 17.86
C GLU A 338 29.21 -11.47 17.63
N SER A 339 29.86 -12.17 16.69
CA SER A 339 31.25 -11.92 16.31
C SER A 339 31.46 -12.09 14.80
N THR A 340 32.55 -11.51 14.29
CA THR A 340 32.97 -11.68 12.90
C THR A 340 33.33 -13.13 12.57
N GLU A 341 33.91 -13.85 13.53
CA GLU A 341 34.29 -15.25 13.41
C GLU A 341 33.05 -16.14 13.25
N ASP A 342 32.05 -15.94 14.11
CA ASP A 342 30.79 -16.68 14.02
C ASP A 342 30.04 -16.37 12.72
N ALA A 343 30.12 -15.12 12.25
CA ALA A 343 29.54 -14.72 10.97
C ALA A 343 30.16 -15.48 9.78
N LEU A 344 31.48 -15.63 9.79
CA LEU A 344 32.20 -16.42 8.78
C LEU A 344 31.78 -17.90 8.81
N GLU A 345 31.68 -18.49 10.00
CA GLU A 345 31.24 -19.89 10.16
C GLU A 345 29.80 -20.09 9.68
N ALA A 346 28.91 -19.16 10.02
CA ALA A 346 27.53 -19.14 9.54
C ALA A 346 27.46 -19.08 8.01
N ALA A 347 28.24 -18.19 7.38
CA ALA A 347 28.25 -18.05 5.93
C ALA A 347 28.83 -19.29 5.22
N GLU A 348 29.81 -19.97 5.81
CA GLU A 348 30.33 -21.25 5.27
C GLU A 348 29.28 -22.36 5.35
N LYS A 349 28.43 -22.38 6.40
CA LYS A 349 27.31 -23.33 6.53
C LYS A 349 26.18 -23.04 5.54
N ILE A 350 25.85 -21.76 5.33
CA ILE A 350 24.77 -21.33 4.42
C ILE A 350 25.20 -21.46 2.95
N GLY A 351 26.44 -21.07 2.64
CA GLY A 351 26.96 -20.89 1.30
C GLY A 351 26.70 -19.48 0.77
N TYR A 352 27.72 -18.88 0.15
CA TYR A 352 27.63 -17.56 -0.50
C TYR A 352 26.78 -17.60 -1.79
N PRO A 353 26.14 -16.47 -2.17
CA PRO A 353 26.12 -15.19 -1.45
C PRO A 353 25.18 -15.21 -0.23
N VAL A 354 25.56 -14.47 0.81
CA VAL A 354 24.77 -14.28 2.04
C VAL A 354 24.41 -12.81 2.21
N MET A 355 23.32 -12.53 2.91
CA MET A 355 22.93 -11.19 3.35
C MET A 355 23.28 -11.06 4.83
N ILE A 356 23.86 -9.94 5.25
CA ILE A 356 23.92 -9.61 6.68
C ILE A 356 22.90 -8.54 7.02
N ARG A 357 22.30 -8.63 8.21
CA ARG A 357 21.35 -7.65 8.74
C ARG A 357 21.65 -7.33 10.19
N SER A 358 21.73 -6.06 10.55
CA SER A 358 21.95 -5.64 11.94
C SER A 358 20.69 -5.84 12.79
N ALA A 359 20.84 -6.46 13.97
CA ALA A 359 19.74 -6.55 14.93
C ALA A 359 19.40 -5.18 15.52
N TYR A 360 18.11 -4.95 15.82
CA TYR A 360 17.57 -3.72 16.43
C TYR A 360 17.81 -2.42 15.63
N ALA A 361 18.19 -2.51 14.35
CA ALA A 361 18.35 -1.37 13.45
C ALA A 361 17.16 -1.24 12.49
N LEU A 362 16.83 0.00 12.08
CA LEU A 362 15.82 0.28 11.07
C LEU A 362 16.48 0.72 9.76
N GLY A 363 15.83 0.44 8.62
CA GLY A 363 16.26 0.93 7.31
C GLY A 363 17.55 0.29 6.77
N GLY A 364 17.90 -0.92 7.21
CA GLY A 364 19.05 -1.65 6.67
C GLY A 364 20.42 -1.09 7.07
N LEU A 365 20.50 -0.20 8.08
CA LEU A 365 21.78 0.32 8.57
C LEU A 365 22.69 -0.84 9.00
N GLY A 366 23.90 -0.92 8.43
CA GLY A 366 24.84 -2.04 8.67
C GLY A 366 24.49 -3.36 7.98
N SER A 367 23.50 -3.36 7.09
CA SER A 367 23.07 -4.54 6.33
C SER A 367 23.61 -4.53 4.90
N GLY A 368 23.71 -5.68 4.26
CA GLY A 368 24.12 -5.75 2.86
C GLY A 368 24.49 -7.15 2.37
N LEU A 369 24.59 -7.27 1.05
CA LEU A 369 24.93 -8.51 0.36
C LEU A 369 26.44 -8.77 0.43
N CYS A 370 26.80 -9.97 0.88
CA CYS A 370 28.17 -10.47 0.91
C CYS A 370 28.28 -11.59 -0.12
N ILE A 371 28.99 -11.33 -1.21
CA ILE A 371 29.21 -12.31 -2.29
C ILE A 371 30.35 -13.27 -1.99
N ASP A 372 31.23 -12.93 -1.05
CA ASP A 372 32.38 -13.70 -0.64
C ASP A 372 32.80 -13.36 0.81
N LYS A 373 33.86 -14.04 1.26
CA LYS A 373 34.43 -13.93 2.59
C LYS A 373 34.99 -12.54 2.91
N GLU A 374 35.60 -11.87 1.94
CA GLU A 374 36.23 -10.56 2.16
C GLU A 374 35.15 -9.49 2.36
N HIS A 375 34.10 -9.52 1.53
CA HIS A 375 32.93 -8.65 1.69
C HIS A 375 32.23 -8.85 3.03
N LEU A 376 32.07 -10.11 3.47
CA LEU A 376 31.45 -10.40 4.75
C LEU A 376 32.25 -9.80 5.92
N LEU A 377 33.57 -9.93 5.90
CA LEU A 377 34.42 -9.43 6.97
C LEU A 377 34.35 -7.90 7.08
N ASP A 378 34.46 -7.20 5.95
CA ASP A 378 34.37 -5.73 5.91
C ASP A 378 33.01 -5.23 6.43
N LEU A 379 31.93 -5.80 5.92
CA LEU A 379 30.59 -5.35 6.25
C LEU A 379 30.19 -5.74 7.69
N ALA A 380 30.51 -6.95 8.14
CA ALA A 380 30.26 -7.38 9.52
C ALA A 380 31.04 -6.54 10.53
N THR A 381 32.30 -6.19 10.24
CA THR A 381 33.11 -5.31 11.12
C THR A 381 32.45 -3.94 11.29
N LYS A 382 31.94 -3.36 10.20
CA LYS A 382 31.21 -2.09 10.22
C LYS A 382 29.90 -2.23 11.00
N ALA A 383 29.17 -3.33 10.79
CA ALA A 383 27.90 -3.59 11.46
C ALA A 383 28.09 -3.73 12.98
N PHE A 384 29.10 -4.48 13.44
CA PHE A 384 29.37 -4.68 14.86
C PHE A 384 29.85 -3.43 15.60
N ALA A 385 30.30 -2.39 14.88
CA ALA A 385 30.57 -1.09 15.48
C ALA A 385 29.29 -0.36 15.93
N MET A 386 28.12 -0.78 15.43
CA MET A 386 26.82 -0.15 15.67
C MET A 386 25.82 -1.06 16.40
N THR A 387 25.98 -2.38 16.30
CA THR A 387 25.11 -3.37 16.96
C THR A 387 25.91 -4.50 17.57
N ASN A 388 25.37 -5.15 18.61
CA ASN A 388 26.01 -6.30 19.25
C ASN A 388 25.72 -7.63 18.54
N GLN A 389 24.79 -7.65 17.59
CA GLN A 389 24.35 -8.86 16.91
C GLN A 389 23.99 -8.56 15.46
N ILE A 390 24.43 -9.44 14.54
CA ILE A 390 23.99 -9.44 13.15
C ILE A 390 23.37 -10.80 12.81
N LEU A 391 22.50 -10.81 11.80
CA LEU A 391 21.94 -12.02 11.21
C LEU A 391 22.64 -12.29 9.89
N VAL A 392 23.28 -13.44 9.74
CA VAL A 392 23.81 -13.93 8.45
C VAL A 392 22.78 -14.86 7.83
N GLU A 393 22.27 -14.52 6.65
CA GLU A 393 21.12 -15.18 6.01
C GLU A 393 21.42 -15.53 4.55
N LYS A 394 20.84 -16.63 4.05
CA LYS A 394 20.95 -16.99 2.63
C LYS A 394 20.40 -15.87 1.76
N SER A 395 21.18 -15.43 0.77
CA SER A 395 20.70 -14.42 -0.17
C SER A 395 19.54 -14.98 -1.02
N VAL A 396 18.47 -14.19 -1.09
CA VAL A 396 17.34 -14.38 -1.99
C VAL A 396 17.22 -13.21 -2.96
N VAL A 397 18.35 -12.54 -3.26
CA VAL A 397 18.40 -11.44 -4.23
C VAL A 397 17.84 -11.90 -5.57
N GLY A 398 17.03 -11.04 -6.19
CA GLY A 398 16.35 -11.30 -7.45
C GLY A 398 15.06 -12.11 -7.34
N TRP A 399 14.66 -12.55 -6.13
CA TRP A 399 13.35 -13.16 -5.91
C TRP A 399 12.26 -12.10 -5.89
N LYS A 400 11.02 -12.50 -6.23
CA LYS A 400 9.86 -11.60 -6.15
C LYS A 400 9.56 -11.30 -4.69
N GLU A 401 9.42 -10.04 -4.34
CA GLU A 401 9.02 -9.65 -2.98
C GLU A 401 7.52 -9.36 -2.93
N ILE A 402 6.82 -10.10 -2.08
CA ILE A 402 5.35 -10.08 -1.97
C ILE A 402 4.95 -9.81 -0.54
N GLU A 403 4.06 -8.85 -0.34
CA GLU A 403 3.54 -8.49 0.99
C GLU A 403 2.05 -8.79 1.12
N TYR A 404 1.63 -9.16 2.32
CA TYR A 404 0.22 -9.28 2.69
C TYR A 404 -0.10 -8.48 3.94
N GLU A 405 -1.19 -7.74 3.87
CA GLU A 405 -1.83 -7.10 5.01
C GLU A 405 -2.93 -8.02 5.53
N VAL A 406 -2.91 -8.31 6.82
CA VAL A 406 -3.74 -9.34 7.43
C VAL A 406 -4.43 -8.78 8.66
N VAL A 407 -5.69 -9.15 8.83
CA VAL A 407 -6.44 -8.85 10.05
C VAL A 407 -6.91 -10.16 10.66
N ARG A 408 -6.62 -10.34 11.95
CA ARG A 408 -7.14 -11.43 12.77
C ARG A 408 -7.88 -10.88 13.98
N ASP A 409 -9.12 -11.29 14.17
CA ASP A 409 -9.89 -10.93 15.36
C ASP A 409 -9.71 -11.93 16.50
N ALA A 410 -10.24 -11.59 17.68
CA ALA A 410 -10.19 -12.45 18.85
C ALA A 410 -11.05 -13.72 18.73
N ALA A 411 -11.95 -13.79 17.74
CA ALA A 411 -12.75 -14.97 17.42
C ALA A 411 -12.06 -15.90 16.41
N ASP A 412 -10.78 -15.64 16.10
CA ASP A 412 -9.94 -16.37 15.15
C ASP A 412 -10.40 -16.28 13.69
N ASN A 413 -11.25 -15.28 13.37
CA ASN A 413 -11.51 -14.90 11.99
C ASN A 413 -10.27 -14.18 11.46
N CYS A 414 -9.69 -14.69 10.38
CA CYS A 414 -8.44 -14.20 9.82
C CYS A 414 -8.58 -13.98 8.31
N ILE A 415 -8.32 -12.76 7.86
CA ILE A 415 -8.48 -12.34 6.46
C ILE A 415 -7.25 -11.59 5.96
N THR A 416 -6.89 -11.82 4.70
CA THR A 416 -5.92 -11.00 3.97
C THR A 416 -6.65 -9.84 3.31
N VAL A 417 -6.34 -8.61 3.71
CA VAL A 417 -7.02 -7.38 3.27
C VAL A 417 -6.43 -6.85 1.96
N CYS A 418 -5.09 -6.80 1.88
CA CYS A 418 -4.36 -6.31 0.73
C CYS A 418 -3.20 -7.26 0.43
N ASN A 419 -2.78 -7.30 -0.84
CA ASN A 419 -1.55 -7.94 -1.24
C ASN A 419 -0.79 -7.01 -2.20
N MET A 420 0.52 -6.91 -2.02
CA MET A 420 1.39 -5.99 -2.75
C MET A 420 2.53 -6.78 -3.39
N GLU A 421 3.04 -6.27 -4.51
CA GLU A 421 4.20 -6.83 -5.22
C GLU A 421 5.19 -5.71 -5.49
N ASN A 422 6.44 -5.94 -5.13
CA ASN A 422 7.51 -5.02 -5.45
C ASN A 422 7.92 -5.21 -6.90
N VAL A 423 8.04 -4.09 -7.62
CA VAL A 423 8.54 -4.06 -9.00
C VAL A 423 10.04 -4.31 -8.99
N ASP A 424 10.75 -3.67 -8.07
CA ASP A 424 12.13 -4.03 -7.73
C ASP A 424 12.13 -5.36 -6.97
N ALA A 425 13.04 -6.26 -7.33
CA ALA A 425 13.17 -7.56 -6.68
C ALA A 425 13.87 -7.45 -5.32
N MET A 426 13.85 -8.55 -4.56
CA MET A 426 14.59 -8.70 -3.30
C MET A 426 16.04 -8.23 -3.44
N GLY A 427 16.50 -7.45 -2.48
CA GLY A 427 17.80 -6.78 -2.50
C GLY A 427 17.68 -5.26 -2.41
N VAL A 428 16.53 -4.72 -2.82
CA VAL A 428 16.09 -3.35 -2.52
C VAL A 428 15.13 -3.43 -1.33
N HIS A 429 15.20 -2.49 -0.38
CA HIS A 429 14.30 -2.49 0.77
C HIS A 429 12.87 -2.12 0.32
N THR A 430 11.83 -2.79 0.84
CA THR A 430 10.41 -2.54 0.50
C THR A 430 10.04 -1.05 0.54
N GLY A 431 10.47 -0.38 1.60
CA GLY A 431 10.25 1.05 1.82
C GLY A 431 10.83 2.01 0.77
N ASP A 432 11.79 1.55 -0.03
CA ASP A 432 12.46 2.31 -1.09
C ASP A 432 12.18 1.71 -2.49
N SER A 433 11.38 0.64 -2.54
CA SER A 433 11.00 -0.05 -3.77
C SER A 433 9.75 0.56 -4.38
N ILE A 434 9.61 0.45 -5.70
CA ILE A 434 8.32 0.72 -6.35
C ILE A 434 7.39 -0.47 -6.09
N VAL A 435 6.20 -0.22 -5.55
CA VAL A 435 5.24 -1.25 -5.16
C VAL A 435 3.93 -1.09 -5.91
N VAL A 436 3.34 -2.21 -6.35
CA VAL A 436 2.01 -2.25 -6.99
C VAL A 436 1.01 -3.05 -6.16
N ALA A 437 -0.25 -2.58 -6.14
CA ALA A 437 -1.36 -3.25 -5.50
C ALA A 437 -2.57 -3.36 -6.46
N PRO A 438 -3.18 -4.55 -6.62
CA PRO A 438 -2.72 -5.85 -6.13
C PRO A 438 -1.50 -6.36 -6.92
N SER A 439 -0.85 -7.44 -6.46
CA SER A 439 0.17 -8.17 -7.23
C SER A 439 -0.33 -8.53 -8.65
N GLN A 440 0.57 -8.39 -9.63
CA GLN A 440 0.31 -8.48 -11.06
C GLN A 440 0.86 -9.76 -11.72
N THR A 441 1.98 -10.29 -11.23
CA THR A 441 2.72 -11.36 -11.94
C THR A 441 2.61 -12.75 -11.30
N LEU A 442 1.85 -12.85 -10.20
CA LEU A 442 1.56 -14.13 -9.56
C LEU A 442 0.57 -14.95 -10.38
N SER A 443 0.71 -16.27 -10.36
CA SER A 443 -0.35 -17.22 -10.68
C SER A 443 -1.32 -17.35 -9.50
N ASN A 444 -2.49 -17.96 -9.74
CA ASN A 444 -3.41 -18.26 -8.65
C ASN A 444 -2.85 -19.30 -7.67
N GLU A 445 -2.01 -20.24 -8.13
CA GLU A 445 -1.36 -21.22 -7.25
C GLU A 445 -0.41 -20.53 -6.25
N GLU A 446 0.45 -19.64 -6.73
CA GLU A 446 1.36 -18.85 -5.90
C GLU A 446 0.58 -17.94 -4.94
N LEU A 447 -0.42 -17.20 -5.44
CA LEU A 447 -1.23 -16.30 -4.63
C LEU A 447 -1.93 -17.04 -3.47
N GLN A 448 -2.58 -18.19 -3.75
CA GLN A 448 -3.30 -18.93 -2.71
C GLN A 448 -2.34 -19.67 -1.77
N MET A 449 -1.17 -20.11 -2.25
CA MET A 449 -0.12 -20.69 -1.42
C MET A 449 0.36 -19.69 -0.38
N LEU A 450 0.80 -18.50 -0.81
CA LEU A 450 1.28 -17.46 0.08
C LEU A 450 0.18 -16.98 1.03
N ARG A 451 -1.03 -16.72 0.52
CA ARG A 451 -2.19 -16.36 1.34
C ARG A 451 -2.50 -17.39 2.42
N LYS A 452 -2.38 -18.68 2.12
CA LYS A 452 -2.62 -19.76 3.11
C LYS A 452 -1.52 -19.79 4.16
N SER A 453 -0.25 -19.71 3.75
CA SER A 453 0.89 -19.59 4.67
C SER A 453 0.68 -18.39 5.60
N THR A 454 0.27 -17.24 5.06
CA THR A 454 0.00 -16.01 5.80
C THR A 454 -1.01 -16.24 6.92
N ILE A 455 -2.18 -16.81 6.59
CA ILE A 455 -3.23 -17.06 7.58
C ILE A 455 -2.75 -18.05 8.66
N ASN A 456 -1.98 -19.07 8.29
CA ASN A 456 -1.44 -20.05 9.23
C ASN A 456 -0.43 -19.41 10.20
N VAL A 457 0.51 -18.61 9.67
CA VAL A 457 1.56 -17.93 10.44
C VAL A 457 0.93 -16.94 11.43
N VAL A 458 0.02 -16.09 10.97
CA VAL A 458 -0.66 -15.08 11.82
C VAL A 458 -1.45 -15.73 12.95
N ARG A 459 -2.12 -16.86 12.68
CA ARG A 459 -2.79 -17.65 13.72
C ARG A 459 -1.81 -18.26 14.70
N HIS A 460 -0.71 -18.84 14.22
CA HIS A 460 0.29 -19.50 15.05
C HIS A 460 1.01 -18.52 15.98
N LEU A 461 1.33 -17.32 15.48
CA LEU A 461 1.88 -16.21 16.26
C LEU A 461 0.85 -15.56 17.21
N ASN A 462 -0.42 -15.99 17.14
CA ASN A 462 -1.54 -15.50 17.95
C ASN A 462 -1.73 -13.98 17.87
N ILE A 463 -1.56 -13.41 16.67
CA ILE A 463 -1.78 -11.98 16.43
C ILE A 463 -3.27 -11.66 16.56
N VAL A 464 -3.61 -10.57 17.25
CA VAL A 464 -4.99 -10.09 17.41
C VAL A 464 -5.03 -8.61 17.07
N GLY A 465 -5.50 -8.30 15.87
CA GLY A 465 -5.39 -6.97 15.26
C GLY A 465 -4.93 -7.10 13.82
N GLU A 466 -4.08 -6.17 13.40
CA GLU A 466 -3.48 -6.14 12.07
C GLU A 466 -2.00 -6.54 12.15
N CYS A 467 -1.50 -7.09 11.04
CA CYS A 467 -0.07 -7.24 10.80
C CYS A 467 0.24 -7.28 9.29
N ASN A 468 1.48 -6.92 8.98
CA ASN A 468 2.11 -7.11 7.67
C ASN A 468 3.01 -8.36 7.68
N ILE A 469 3.01 -9.14 6.60
CA ILE A 469 3.95 -10.25 6.39
C ILE A 469 4.58 -10.14 5.01
N GLN A 470 5.88 -10.41 4.93
CA GLN A 470 6.67 -10.31 3.71
C GLN A 470 7.23 -11.67 3.28
N TYR A 471 7.21 -11.92 1.98
CA TYR A 471 7.70 -13.14 1.35
C TYR A 471 8.69 -12.81 0.25
N ALA A 472 9.74 -13.63 0.15
CA ALA A 472 10.46 -13.79 -1.10
C ALA A 472 9.94 -15.05 -1.80
N LEU A 473 9.50 -14.90 -3.06
CA LEU A 473 9.02 -15.98 -3.91
C LEU A 473 9.98 -16.16 -5.09
N ASN A 474 10.42 -17.40 -5.32
CA ASN A 474 11.28 -17.73 -6.44
C ASN A 474 10.55 -17.43 -7.77
N PRO A 475 11.17 -16.72 -8.72
CA PRO A 475 10.47 -16.26 -9.92
C PRO A 475 10.08 -17.38 -10.90
N THR A 476 10.59 -18.60 -10.69
CA THR A 476 10.42 -19.75 -11.61
C THR A 476 9.88 -21.00 -10.94
N SER A 477 9.59 -20.97 -9.64
CA SER A 477 9.10 -22.13 -8.90
C SER A 477 8.23 -21.71 -7.70
N LEU A 478 7.60 -22.70 -7.04
CA LEU A 478 6.82 -22.49 -5.82
C LEU A 478 7.67 -22.41 -4.55
N GLU A 479 8.99 -22.31 -4.68
CA GLU A 479 9.87 -22.08 -3.53
C GLU A 479 9.67 -20.66 -3.00
N TYR A 480 9.46 -20.52 -1.70
CA TYR A 480 9.31 -19.23 -1.04
C TYR A 480 9.96 -19.29 0.34
N CYS A 481 10.28 -18.13 0.89
CA CYS A 481 10.58 -17.97 2.31
C CYS A 481 9.85 -16.74 2.88
N ILE A 482 9.53 -16.80 4.18
CA ILE A 482 9.04 -15.68 4.95
C ILE A 482 10.24 -14.85 5.37
N ILE A 483 10.19 -13.55 5.12
CA ILE A 483 11.26 -12.60 5.45
C ILE A 483 11.04 -12.00 6.84
N GLU A 484 9.82 -11.51 7.09
CA GLU A 484 9.44 -10.96 8.39
C GLU A 484 7.92 -10.86 8.57
N VAL A 485 7.51 -10.69 9.83
CA VAL A 485 6.13 -10.32 10.21
C VAL A 485 6.22 -9.09 11.11
N ASN A 486 5.51 -8.03 10.74
CA ASN A 486 5.38 -6.83 11.55
C ASN A 486 4.02 -6.88 12.28
N ALA A 487 4.02 -7.24 13.57
CA ALA A 487 2.80 -7.38 14.38
C ALA A 487 2.25 -6.04 14.91
N ARG A 488 2.23 -5.03 14.03
CA ARG A 488 1.87 -3.64 14.30
C ARG A 488 1.51 -2.95 12.98
N LEU A 489 0.90 -1.77 13.11
CA LEU A 489 0.74 -0.87 11.98
C LEU A 489 2.11 -0.52 11.38
N SER A 490 2.14 -0.45 10.06
CA SER A 490 3.32 -0.25 9.23
C SER A 490 3.04 0.72 8.08
N ARG A 491 4.08 1.13 7.34
CA ARG A 491 3.90 1.94 6.12
C ARG A 491 3.04 1.21 5.09
N SER A 492 3.30 -0.09 4.93
CA SER A 492 2.52 -1.01 4.10
C SER A 492 1.03 -1.01 4.51
N SER A 493 0.72 -0.98 5.81
CA SER A 493 -0.66 -0.91 6.30
C SER A 493 -1.37 0.40 5.92
N ALA A 494 -0.66 1.54 5.98
CA ALA A 494 -1.21 2.85 5.59
C ALA A 494 -1.46 2.89 4.07
N LEU A 495 -0.47 2.46 3.28
CA LEU A 495 -0.59 2.33 1.83
C LEU A 495 -1.76 1.43 1.44
N ALA A 496 -1.88 0.24 2.04
CA ALA A 496 -2.97 -0.68 1.78
C ALA A 496 -4.34 -0.13 2.19
N SER A 497 -4.40 0.66 3.27
CA SER A 497 -5.63 1.34 3.69
C SER A 497 -6.12 2.29 2.60
N LYS A 498 -5.23 3.13 2.06
CA LYS A 498 -5.56 4.07 0.98
C LYS A 498 -5.84 3.36 -0.34
N ALA A 499 -5.10 2.31 -0.67
CA ALA A 499 -5.27 1.53 -1.91
C ALA A 499 -6.60 0.74 -1.94
N THR A 500 -7.11 0.30 -0.79
CA THR A 500 -8.31 -0.55 -0.72
C THR A 500 -9.57 0.16 -0.23
N GLY A 501 -9.44 1.27 0.50
CA GLY A 501 -10.54 1.93 1.21
C GLY A 501 -11.18 1.09 2.34
N ASN A 502 -10.64 -0.09 2.65
CA ASN A 502 -11.30 -1.10 3.50
C ASN A 502 -10.83 -1.12 4.96
N LEU A 503 -9.65 -0.57 5.24
CA LEU A 503 -9.20 -0.36 6.61
C LEU A 503 -9.76 0.98 7.06
N LYS A 504 -10.98 0.99 7.61
CA LYS A 504 -11.41 2.13 8.42
C LYS A 504 -10.34 2.32 9.49
N GLN A 505 -9.81 3.54 9.63
CA GLN A 505 -8.96 3.88 10.77
C GLN A 505 -9.63 3.44 12.09
N ASN A 506 -10.96 3.42 12.16
CA ASN A 506 -11.72 2.91 13.32
C ASN A 506 -11.47 1.44 13.73
N LEU A 507 -11.01 0.54 12.85
CA LEU A 507 -10.60 -0.82 13.25
C LEU A 507 -9.22 -0.83 13.94
N CYS A 508 -8.35 0.14 13.62
CA CYS A 508 -7.02 0.32 14.23
C CYS A 508 -6.61 1.80 14.29
N MET A 509 -7.26 2.61 15.14
CA MET A 509 -7.12 4.09 15.10
C MET A 509 -5.71 4.60 15.45
N THR A 510 -5.05 5.16 14.42
CA THR A 510 -4.27 6.44 14.34
C THR A 510 -2.74 6.38 14.15
N LEU A 511 -2.32 7.16 13.13
CA LEU A 511 -1.01 7.77 12.79
C LEU A 511 0.20 6.84 12.65
N LEU A 512 0.66 6.71 11.40
CA LEU A 512 2.05 6.40 11.09
C LEU A 512 2.75 7.65 10.61
N ILE A 513 3.85 7.99 11.26
CA ILE A 513 4.88 8.87 10.72
C ILE A 513 6.13 8.04 10.81
N LEU A 514 6.81 7.82 9.68
CA LEU A 514 8.24 7.49 9.52
C LEU A 514 8.45 6.83 8.14
N SER A 515 8.16 7.55 7.05
CA SER A 515 9.13 7.68 5.96
C SER A 515 8.98 9.00 5.23
N LEU A 516 10.11 9.60 4.89
CA LEU A 516 10.13 10.99 4.45
C LEU A 516 9.72 11.20 3.00
N PHE A 517 9.33 10.20 2.18
CA PHE A 517 9.27 10.37 0.71
C PHE A 517 8.37 9.36 -0.07
N GLN A 518 7.09 9.18 0.27
CA GLN A 518 6.20 8.28 -0.50
C GLN A 518 5.05 9.01 -1.21
N VAL A 519 4.67 8.46 -2.37
CA VAL A 519 3.50 8.86 -3.15
C VAL A 519 2.68 7.62 -3.51
N MET A 520 1.38 7.79 -3.71
CA MET A 520 0.52 6.74 -4.26
C MET A 520 -0.29 7.30 -5.42
N ALA A 521 -0.34 6.55 -6.53
CA ALA A 521 -1.20 6.87 -7.66
C ALA A 521 -2.18 5.73 -7.92
N VAL A 522 -3.36 6.10 -8.43
CA VAL A 522 -4.38 5.14 -8.84
C VAL A 522 -4.62 5.26 -10.34
N GLY A 523 -4.56 4.11 -11.01
CA GLY A 523 -4.87 3.97 -12.44
C GLY A 523 -5.54 2.64 -12.74
N ARG A 524 -6.21 2.55 -13.90
CA ARG A 524 -6.82 1.29 -14.39
C ARG A 524 -5.87 0.49 -15.29
N THR A 525 -4.77 1.09 -15.70
CA THR A 525 -3.63 0.41 -16.32
C THR A 525 -2.38 0.62 -15.48
N PHE A 526 -1.39 -0.27 -15.63
CA PHE A 526 -0.10 -0.07 -14.99
C PHE A 526 0.55 1.22 -15.48
N GLU A 527 0.53 1.47 -16.79
CA GLU A 527 1.17 2.63 -17.41
C GLU A 527 0.59 3.97 -16.92
N GLU A 528 -0.73 4.04 -16.68
CA GLU A 528 -1.38 5.22 -16.11
C GLU A 528 -0.93 5.44 -14.66
N SER A 529 -1.05 4.40 -13.83
CA SER A 529 -0.72 4.47 -12.40
C SER A 529 0.77 4.81 -12.20
N PHE A 530 1.64 4.17 -12.98
CA PHE A 530 3.08 4.31 -12.88
C PHE A 530 3.57 5.71 -13.28
N GLN A 531 3.07 6.26 -14.39
CA GLN A 531 3.48 7.61 -14.81
C GLN A 531 2.96 8.69 -13.86
N LYS A 532 1.73 8.57 -13.35
CA LYS A 532 1.20 9.47 -12.31
C LYS A 532 2.09 9.44 -11.07
N ALA A 533 2.43 8.24 -10.57
CA ALA A 533 3.28 8.10 -9.39
C ALA A 533 4.64 8.80 -9.59
N LEU A 534 5.29 8.62 -10.74
CA LEU A 534 6.57 9.28 -11.03
C LEU A 534 6.47 10.82 -11.01
N ARG A 535 5.40 11.39 -11.60
CA ARG A 535 5.18 12.85 -11.57
C ARG A 535 4.90 13.37 -10.15
N MET A 536 4.22 12.58 -9.33
CA MET A 536 3.93 12.94 -7.94
C MET A 536 5.21 13.03 -7.08
N CYS A 537 6.29 12.32 -7.44
CA CYS A 537 7.53 12.33 -6.67
C CYS A 537 8.21 13.70 -6.64
N HIS A 538 8.23 14.42 -7.77
CA HIS A 538 8.85 15.73 -7.88
C HIS A 538 8.35 16.51 -9.10
N PRO A 539 8.10 17.83 -9.02
CA PRO A 539 7.59 18.64 -10.13
C PRO A 539 8.43 18.68 -11.41
N SER A 540 9.71 18.27 -11.35
CA SER A 540 10.61 18.21 -12.51
C SER A 540 10.58 16.87 -13.25
N ILE A 541 9.69 15.95 -12.85
CA ILE A 541 9.53 14.63 -13.47
C ILE A 541 8.26 14.67 -14.33
N ASP A 542 8.39 14.39 -15.63
CA ASP A 542 7.25 14.36 -16.58
C ASP A 542 6.54 12.99 -16.64
N GLY A 543 7.14 11.96 -16.01
CA GLY A 543 6.67 10.59 -16.03
C GLY A 543 7.83 9.61 -16.24
N PHE A 544 7.58 8.51 -16.96
CA PHE A 544 8.62 7.53 -17.28
C PHE A 544 9.36 7.94 -18.55
N THR A 545 10.48 8.65 -18.39
CA THR A 545 11.30 9.22 -19.46
C THR A 545 12.77 8.85 -19.31
N SER A 546 13.54 8.92 -20.40
CA SER A 546 15.00 8.77 -20.36
C SER A 546 15.74 9.99 -19.81
N CYS A 547 15.05 11.08 -19.46
CA CYS A 547 15.65 12.27 -18.86
C CYS A 547 15.78 12.12 -17.34
N LEU A 548 16.88 12.61 -16.75
CA LEU A 548 17.03 12.61 -15.30
C LEU A 548 16.21 13.74 -14.66
N PRO A 549 15.75 13.58 -13.40
CA PRO A 549 15.09 14.64 -12.66
C PRO A 549 15.96 15.89 -12.53
N MET A 550 15.32 17.03 -12.26
CA MET A 550 15.98 18.34 -12.10
C MET A 550 16.71 18.81 -13.36
N ASN A 551 16.25 18.40 -14.54
CA ASN A 551 16.84 18.73 -15.84
C ASN A 551 18.34 18.41 -15.92
N LYS A 552 18.78 17.36 -15.22
CA LYS A 552 20.17 16.92 -15.25
C LYS A 552 20.45 16.14 -16.53
N ASP A 553 21.59 16.43 -17.13
CA ASP A 553 22.12 15.58 -18.21
C ASP A 553 22.73 14.31 -17.65
N TRP A 554 22.65 13.24 -18.42
CA TRP A 554 23.46 12.06 -18.20
C TRP A 554 24.96 12.41 -18.31
N PRO A 555 25.84 11.78 -17.53
CA PRO A 555 27.28 11.86 -17.75
C PRO A 555 27.67 11.52 -19.21
N GLY A 556 28.76 12.08 -19.72
CA GLY A 556 29.17 11.89 -21.12
C GLY A 556 29.41 10.42 -21.52
N GLU A 557 29.99 9.64 -20.62
CA GLU A 557 30.05 8.17 -20.71
C GLU A 557 29.24 7.58 -19.54
N VAL A 558 28.09 6.97 -19.83
CA VAL A 558 27.28 6.26 -18.83
C VAL A 558 27.44 4.76 -19.03
N ASP A 559 27.87 4.05 -17.99
CA ASP A 559 27.76 2.60 -17.97
C ASP A 559 26.32 2.19 -17.59
N LEU A 560 25.46 2.11 -18.61
CA LEU A 560 24.07 1.69 -18.41
C LEU A 560 23.94 0.30 -17.79
N LYS A 561 24.92 -0.60 -17.96
CA LYS A 561 24.81 -1.93 -17.36
C LYS A 561 24.96 -1.85 -15.85
N SER A 562 25.93 -1.06 -15.37
CA SER A 562 26.11 -0.78 -13.94
C SER A 562 24.88 -0.08 -13.35
N GLU A 563 24.36 0.97 -14.00
CA GLU A 563 23.15 1.69 -13.55
C GLU A 563 21.89 0.81 -13.50
N LEU A 564 21.82 -0.26 -14.30
CA LEU A 564 20.73 -1.23 -14.25
C LEU A 564 20.95 -2.26 -13.13
N SER A 565 22.17 -2.75 -12.94
CA SER A 565 22.49 -3.76 -11.94
C SER A 565 22.52 -3.24 -10.51
N GLU A 566 22.90 -1.98 -10.33
CA GLU A 566 23.00 -1.34 -9.02
C GLU A 566 21.74 -0.50 -8.78
N ALA A 567 20.93 -0.90 -7.80
CA ALA A 567 19.72 -0.16 -7.49
C ALA A 567 20.07 1.25 -6.96
N SER A 568 19.47 2.27 -7.57
CA SER A 568 19.67 3.68 -7.25
C SER A 568 18.36 4.45 -7.41
N SER A 569 18.30 5.67 -6.87
CA SER A 569 17.13 6.56 -7.04
C SER A 569 16.90 6.97 -8.51
N THR A 570 17.88 6.77 -9.38
CA THR A 570 17.79 7.09 -10.82
C THR A 570 17.60 5.86 -11.72
N ARG A 571 17.53 4.64 -11.15
CA ARG A 571 17.46 3.38 -11.89
C ARG A 571 16.32 3.34 -12.91
N MET A 572 15.13 3.85 -12.59
CA MET A 572 13.99 3.85 -13.52
C MET A 572 14.27 4.67 -14.78
N TYR A 573 15.00 5.78 -14.67
CA TYR A 573 15.39 6.58 -15.83
C TYR A 573 16.48 5.86 -16.66
N ALA A 574 17.35 5.09 -16.01
CA ALA A 574 18.29 4.20 -16.69
C ALA A 574 17.57 3.09 -17.47
N VAL A 575 16.52 2.48 -16.89
CA VAL A 575 15.64 1.53 -17.60
C VAL A 575 14.97 2.19 -18.81
N ALA A 576 14.42 3.39 -18.66
CA ALA A 576 13.82 4.14 -19.77
C ALA A 576 14.85 4.44 -20.87
N LYS A 577 16.07 4.86 -20.49
CA LYS A 577 17.18 5.11 -21.41
C LYS A 577 17.61 3.84 -22.16
N ALA A 578 17.76 2.72 -21.46
CA ALA A 578 18.09 1.42 -22.06
C ALA A 578 17.02 0.97 -23.07
N LEU A 579 15.73 1.09 -22.72
CA LEU A 579 14.62 0.80 -23.64
C LEU A 579 14.60 1.75 -24.84
N ASN A 580 14.92 3.03 -24.64
CA ASN A 580 15.02 4.00 -25.72
C ASN A 580 16.16 3.64 -26.69
N GLU A 581 17.28 3.15 -26.18
CA GLU A 581 18.44 2.62 -26.93
C GLU A 581 18.23 1.19 -27.47
N ASN A 582 17.02 0.64 -27.32
CA ASN A 582 16.59 -0.68 -27.80
C ASN A 582 17.33 -1.87 -27.16
N PHE A 583 17.74 -1.74 -25.89
CA PHE A 583 18.20 -2.89 -25.11
C PHE A 583 17.11 -3.98 -25.08
N PRO A 584 17.48 -5.27 -25.24
CA PRO A 584 16.53 -6.36 -25.10
C PRO A 584 15.91 -6.39 -23.70
N VAL A 585 14.60 -6.65 -23.63
CA VAL A 585 13.88 -6.79 -22.36
C VAL A 585 14.49 -7.89 -21.47
N ASP A 586 14.98 -8.97 -22.08
CA ASP A 586 15.65 -10.05 -21.37
C ASP A 586 16.97 -9.62 -20.71
N ASP A 587 17.71 -8.69 -21.34
CA ASP A 587 18.95 -8.16 -20.78
C ASP A 587 18.67 -7.22 -19.61
N ILE A 588 17.67 -6.34 -19.76
CA ILE A 588 17.23 -5.46 -18.67
C ILE A 588 16.73 -6.31 -17.49
N HIS A 589 15.90 -7.32 -17.74
CA HIS A 589 15.43 -8.24 -16.71
C HIS A 589 16.60 -8.93 -15.98
N ARG A 590 17.57 -9.46 -16.72
CA ARG A 590 18.74 -10.13 -16.13
C ARG A 590 19.61 -9.20 -15.29
N LEU A 591 19.71 -7.93 -15.66
CA LEU A 591 20.49 -6.94 -14.90
C LEU A 591 19.71 -6.42 -13.70
N THR A 592 18.39 -6.29 -13.82
CA THR A 592 17.58 -5.59 -12.83
C THR A 592 16.82 -6.49 -11.86
N ASP A 593 16.62 -7.74 -12.25
CA ASP A 593 15.67 -8.72 -11.69
C ASP A 593 14.19 -8.28 -11.70
N ILE A 594 13.87 -7.13 -12.31
CA ILE A 594 12.49 -6.67 -12.50
C ILE A 594 11.76 -7.63 -13.44
N ASP A 595 10.58 -8.11 -13.04
CA ASP A 595 9.80 -9.05 -13.87
C ASP A 595 9.53 -8.44 -15.27
N LYS A 596 9.74 -9.27 -16.30
CA LYS A 596 9.63 -8.85 -17.70
C LYS A 596 8.28 -8.21 -18.02
N TRP A 597 7.21 -8.60 -17.33
CA TRP A 597 5.90 -7.99 -17.50
C TRP A 597 5.93 -6.47 -17.28
N PHE A 598 6.56 -6.01 -16.20
CA PHE A 598 6.71 -4.58 -15.91
C PHE A 598 7.56 -3.88 -16.98
N ILE A 599 8.66 -4.48 -17.40
CA ILE A 599 9.55 -3.93 -18.43
C ILE A 599 8.82 -3.84 -19.78
N PHE A 600 7.97 -4.79 -20.13
CA PHE A 600 7.13 -4.70 -21.33
C PHE A 600 6.16 -3.53 -21.26
N LYS A 601 5.58 -3.24 -20.10
CA LYS A 601 4.71 -2.08 -19.90
C LYS A 601 5.49 -0.77 -20.01
N MET A 602 6.66 -0.69 -19.39
CA MET A 602 7.60 0.44 -19.53
C MET A 602 7.99 0.67 -21.00
N ARG A 603 8.24 -0.40 -21.76
CA ARG A 603 8.53 -0.32 -23.19
C ARG A 603 7.36 0.22 -24.00
N ASN A 604 6.10 -0.09 -23.62
CA ASN A 604 4.93 0.50 -24.28
C ASN A 604 4.89 2.02 -24.14
N ILE A 605 5.28 2.55 -22.97
CA ILE A 605 5.37 4.00 -22.72
C ILE A 605 6.42 4.61 -23.65
N VAL A 606 7.64 4.07 -23.65
CA VAL A 606 8.74 4.55 -24.52
C VAL A 606 8.37 4.47 -26.01
N ASN A 607 7.71 3.40 -26.43
CA ASN A 607 7.24 3.26 -27.81
C ASN A 607 6.16 4.29 -28.15
N THR A 608 5.26 4.58 -27.21
CA THR A 608 4.23 5.61 -27.39
C THR A 608 4.87 6.98 -27.54
N GLU A 609 5.84 7.32 -26.69
CA GLU A 609 6.62 8.55 -26.81
C GLU A 609 7.32 8.65 -28.18
N LYS A 610 8.00 7.59 -28.63
CA LYS A 610 8.63 7.53 -29.97
C LYS A 610 7.61 7.77 -31.08
N ASN A 611 6.44 7.15 -31.00
CA ASN A 611 5.37 7.31 -31.99
C ASN A 611 4.83 8.74 -32.01
N LEU A 612 4.63 9.37 -30.84
CA LEU A 612 4.19 10.76 -30.74
C LEU A 612 5.21 11.74 -31.33
N LYS A 613 6.51 11.57 -31.01
CA LYS A 613 7.58 12.39 -31.60
C LYS A 613 7.67 12.23 -33.12
N ALA A 614 7.47 11.01 -33.63
CA ALA A 614 7.42 10.76 -35.06
C ALA A 614 6.23 11.48 -35.73
N LEU A 615 5.05 11.48 -35.11
CA LEU A 615 3.87 12.20 -35.60
C LEU A 615 4.08 13.72 -35.58
N ASP A 616 4.63 14.27 -34.50
CA ASP A 616 4.93 15.71 -34.41
C ASP A 616 5.91 16.15 -35.49
N SER A 617 6.93 15.34 -35.81
CA SER A 617 7.87 15.61 -36.91
C SER A 617 7.22 15.63 -38.31
N VAL A 618 6.09 14.93 -38.48
CA VAL A 618 5.28 14.94 -39.71
C VAL A 618 4.36 16.17 -39.74
N VAL A 619 3.81 16.56 -38.60
CA VAL A 619 2.90 17.70 -38.46
C VAL A 619 3.65 19.03 -38.58
N THR A 620 4.83 19.16 -37.97
CA THR A 620 5.74 20.30 -38.19
C THR A 620 6.22 20.40 -39.64
N LYS A 621 6.41 19.29 -40.36
CA LYS A 621 6.73 19.28 -41.80
C LYS A 621 5.55 19.63 -42.71
N THR A 622 4.31 19.46 -42.26
CA THR A 622 3.10 19.71 -43.06
C THR A 622 2.42 21.04 -42.74
N GLY A 623 2.97 21.84 -41.83
CA GLY A 623 2.53 23.21 -41.56
C GLY A 623 1.24 23.34 -40.74
N TYR A 624 0.78 22.27 -40.10
CA TYR A 624 -0.36 22.32 -39.18
C TYR A 624 0.13 22.57 -37.75
N SER A 625 -0.03 23.80 -37.26
CA SER A 625 0.36 24.19 -35.89
C SER A 625 -0.71 23.81 -34.86
N THR A 626 -0.98 22.52 -34.67
CA THR A 626 -1.68 22.01 -33.48
C THR A 626 -1.52 20.49 -33.39
N LEU A 627 -0.53 20.03 -32.61
CA LEU A 627 -0.55 18.70 -32.00
C LEU A 627 -0.53 18.81 -30.46
N GLY A 628 -1.21 19.82 -29.93
CA GLY A 628 -1.72 19.78 -28.56
C GLY A 628 -3.15 19.27 -28.65
N VAL A 629 -3.51 18.29 -27.83
CA VAL A 629 -4.79 17.55 -27.84
C VAL A 629 -4.79 16.34 -28.77
N VAL A 630 -4.64 15.16 -28.15
CA VAL A 630 -5.52 13.98 -28.21
C VAL A 630 -4.67 12.78 -27.77
N LEU A 631 -4.71 12.46 -26.47
CA LEU A 631 -4.56 11.10 -25.93
C LEU A 631 -4.92 11.04 -24.43
N LEU A 632 -6.00 11.71 -24.03
CA LEU A 632 -6.72 11.37 -22.78
C LEU A 632 -7.88 10.44 -23.15
N GLY A 633 -7.53 9.25 -23.62
CA GLY A 633 -8.47 8.14 -23.64
C GLY A 633 -8.52 7.51 -22.26
N LEU A 634 -9.00 8.23 -21.24
CA LEU A 634 -9.24 7.61 -19.95
C LEU A 634 -10.33 6.56 -20.16
N TYR A 635 -10.02 5.30 -19.85
CA TYR A 635 -10.82 4.09 -20.08
C TYR A 635 -12.16 4.08 -19.31
N ARG A 636 -13.01 5.09 -19.54
CA ARG A 636 -14.26 5.37 -18.84
C ARG A 636 -15.31 5.84 -19.83
N VAL A 637 -16.56 5.47 -19.54
CA VAL A 637 -17.75 5.90 -20.30
C VAL A 637 -18.60 6.88 -19.47
N GLU A 638 -18.41 6.93 -18.15
CA GLU A 638 -19.18 7.77 -17.21
C GLU A 638 -18.38 8.13 -15.95
N HIS A 639 -18.92 9.06 -15.15
CA HIS A 639 -18.45 9.41 -13.81
C HIS A 639 -19.29 8.71 -12.73
N ASP A 640 -18.65 8.31 -11.63
CA ASP A 640 -19.30 7.59 -10.52
C ASP A 640 -20.10 8.52 -9.58
N VAL A 641 -19.93 9.84 -9.73
CA VAL A 641 -20.53 10.88 -8.86
C VAL A 641 -21.15 12.00 -9.69
N LYS A 642 -22.06 12.75 -9.07
CA LYS A 642 -22.57 14.03 -9.59
C LYS A 642 -21.64 15.17 -9.19
N PHE A 643 -21.80 16.35 -9.77
CA PHE A 643 -20.92 17.52 -9.52
C PHE A 643 -21.74 18.74 -9.10
N ASP A 644 -22.58 18.56 -8.09
CA ASP A 644 -23.56 19.56 -7.63
C ASP A 644 -23.11 20.30 -6.35
N ASP A 645 -22.00 19.90 -5.73
CA ASP A 645 -21.56 20.41 -4.42
C ASP A 645 -20.82 21.76 -4.50
N HIS A 646 -20.15 22.04 -5.64
CA HIS A 646 -19.38 23.27 -5.87
C HIS A 646 -18.36 23.61 -4.76
N GLY A 647 -17.82 22.58 -4.09
CA GLY A 647 -17.07 22.75 -2.85
C GLY A 647 -15.80 23.59 -2.96
N MET A 648 -15.36 24.11 -1.81
CA MET A 648 -14.08 24.80 -1.65
C MET A 648 -12.93 23.80 -1.78
N MET A 649 -12.06 24.00 -2.76
CA MET A 649 -10.90 23.16 -2.99
C MET A 649 -9.78 23.47 -2.00
N VAL A 650 -9.16 22.44 -1.42
CA VAL A 650 -7.97 22.54 -0.56
C VAL A 650 -6.88 21.64 -1.12
N LEU A 651 -5.75 22.23 -1.49
CA LEU A 651 -4.60 21.47 -1.99
C LEU A 651 -3.70 21.04 -0.82
N GLY A 652 -3.39 19.75 -0.77
CA GLY A 652 -2.45 19.18 0.19
C GLY A 652 -0.99 19.42 -0.18
N CYS A 653 -0.09 18.75 0.54
CA CYS A 653 1.36 19.00 0.45
C CYS A 653 2.13 18.16 -0.55
N GLY A 654 1.53 17.10 -1.12
CA GLY A 654 2.27 16.10 -1.88
C GLY A 654 3.19 15.26 -0.98
N PRO A 655 4.20 14.57 -1.55
CA PRO A 655 5.10 13.75 -0.74
C PRO A 655 5.85 14.61 0.28
N TYR A 656 6.06 14.04 1.47
CA TYR A 656 7.02 14.62 2.40
C TYR A 656 8.41 14.66 1.75
N HIS A 657 9.24 15.59 2.24
CA HIS A 657 10.66 15.69 1.95
C HIS A 657 11.34 16.60 2.96
N ILE A 658 12.67 16.71 2.93
CA ILE A 658 13.40 17.64 3.80
C ILE A 658 12.89 19.06 3.58
N GLY A 659 12.45 19.71 4.67
CA GLY A 659 11.82 21.03 4.68
C GLY A 659 10.35 21.07 4.24
N SER A 660 9.70 19.92 4.04
CA SER A 660 8.25 19.83 3.85
C SER A 660 7.70 18.52 4.43
N SER A 661 7.24 18.58 5.67
CA SER A 661 6.80 17.41 6.44
C SER A 661 5.36 17.57 6.97
N VAL A 662 5.05 16.87 8.07
CA VAL A 662 3.70 16.71 8.65
C VAL A 662 3.05 18.03 9.08
N GLU A 663 3.82 19.10 9.29
CA GLU A 663 3.32 20.44 9.58
C GLU A 663 2.33 20.94 8.52
N PHE A 664 2.57 20.62 7.24
CA PHE A 664 1.68 21.01 6.15
C PHE A 664 0.41 20.14 6.11
N ASP A 665 0.48 18.88 6.53
CA ASP A 665 -0.72 18.06 6.72
C ASP A 665 -1.59 18.60 7.86
N TRP A 666 -0.97 19.04 8.97
CA TRP A 666 -1.68 19.69 10.08
C TRP A 666 -2.40 20.97 9.63
N CYS A 667 -1.73 21.81 8.82
CA CYS A 667 -2.32 23.01 8.24
C CYS A 667 -3.52 22.68 7.33
N ALA A 668 -3.36 21.71 6.43
CA ALA A 668 -4.43 21.27 5.53
C ALA A 668 -5.63 20.71 6.30
N VAL A 669 -5.42 19.79 7.25
CA VAL A 669 -6.49 19.20 8.07
C VAL A 669 -7.21 20.26 8.90
N SER A 670 -6.47 21.21 9.49
CA SER A 670 -7.07 22.32 10.25
C SER A 670 -7.96 23.19 9.37
N CYS A 671 -7.53 23.47 8.13
CA CYS A 671 -8.33 24.18 7.13
C CYS A 671 -9.60 23.41 6.76
N ILE A 672 -9.49 22.12 6.43
CA ILE A 672 -10.60 21.24 6.07
C ILE A 672 -11.65 21.20 7.19
N ARG A 673 -11.21 20.95 8.43
CA ARG A 673 -12.11 20.90 9.60
C ARG A 673 -12.78 22.24 9.86
N THR A 674 -12.08 23.35 9.65
CA THR A 674 -12.66 24.70 9.78
C THR A 674 -13.76 24.94 8.74
N LEU A 675 -13.51 24.62 7.47
CA LEU A 675 -14.52 24.72 6.41
C LEU A 675 -15.76 23.89 6.73
N ARG A 676 -15.56 22.64 7.19
CA ARG A 676 -16.66 21.77 7.60
C ARG A 676 -17.45 22.31 8.79
N GLN A 677 -16.78 22.90 9.79
CA GLN A 677 -17.44 23.58 10.90
C GLN A 677 -18.27 24.79 10.45
N LEU A 678 -17.84 25.46 9.38
CA LEU A 678 -18.58 26.53 8.72
C LEU A 678 -19.67 26.01 7.77
N SER A 679 -19.88 24.70 7.68
CA SER A 679 -20.82 24.03 6.77
C SER A 679 -20.52 24.25 5.28
N GLU A 680 -19.26 24.57 4.94
CA GLU A 680 -18.79 24.64 3.56
C GLU A 680 -18.46 23.24 3.04
N LYS A 681 -18.83 22.98 1.78
CA LYS A 681 -18.46 21.75 1.09
C LYS A 681 -16.96 21.76 0.77
N THR A 682 -16.30 20.62 0.89
CA THR A 682 -14.84 20.51 0.77
C THR A 682 -14.42 19.54 -0.35
N VAL A 683 -13.50 20.00 -1.20
CA VAL A 683 -12.82 19.17 -2.21
C VAL A 683 -11.33 19.13 -1.89
N VAL A 684 -10.79 17.99 -1.48
CA VAL A 684 -9.38 17.84 -1.10
C VAL A 684 -8.63 17.11 -2.19
N VAL A 685 -7.48 17.65 -2.61
CA VAL A 685 -6.56 16.99 -3.56
C VAL A 685 -5.21 16.80 -2.89
N ASN A 686 -4.75 15.55 -2.78
CA ASN A 686 -3.41 15.22 -2.26
C ASN A 686 -3.01 13.79 -2.72
N CYS A 687 -1.72 13.49 -2.75
CA CYS A 687 -1.19 12.20 -3.23
C CYS A 687 -0.30 11.45 -2.22
N ASN A 688 -0.21 11.95 -0.99
CA ASN A 688 0.64 11.35 0.05
C ASN A 688 -0.15 10.34 0.92
N PRO A 689 0.17 9.04 0.87
CA PRO A 689 -0.59 8.01 1.58
C PRO A 689 -0.44 8.05 3.11
N GLU A 690 0.57 8.78 3.63
CA GLU A 690 0.85 8.90 5.06
C GLU A 690 0.00 9.99 5.75
N THR A 691 -0.77 10.77 4.99
CA THR A 691 -1.47 11.96 5.50
C THR A 691 -2.85 11.68 6.08
N VAL A 692 -3.21 12.47 7.09
CA VAL A 692 -4.58 12.55 7.62
C VAL A 692 -5.46 13.36 6.67
N SER A 693 -4.93 14.34 5.93
CA SER A 693 -5.69 15.06 4.90
C SER A 693 -6.23 14.15 3.79
N THR A 694 -5.60 13.00 3.53
CA THR A 694 -6.11 12.00 2.59
C THR A 694 -7.05 10.97 3.24
N ASP A 695 -7.56 11.24 4.44
CA ASP A 695 -8.67 10.46 4.99
C ASP A 695 -10.00 10.97 4.43
N PHE A 696 -10.76 10.07 3.81
CA PHE A 696 -12.05 10.41 3.22
C PHE A 696 -13.10 10.81 4.27
N ASP A 697 -12.90 10.46 5.55
CA ASP A 697 -13.81 10.87 6.63
C ASP A 697 -13.62 12.36 7.03
N GLU A 698 -12.51 13.01 6.63
CA GLU A 698 -12.23 14.40 6.97
C GLU A 698 -12.95 15.41 6.06
N CYS A 699 -13.23 15.06 4.80
CA CYS A 699 -13.78 15.95 3.77
C CYS A 699 -15.01 15.36 3.04
N ASP A 700 -15.71 16.17 2.24
CA ASP A 700 -16.86 15.70 1.43
C ASP A 700 -16.39 14.95 0.18
N ARG A 701 -15.33 15.45 -0.47
CA ARG A 701 -14.72 14.83 -1.65
C ARG A 701 -13.21 14.78 -1.52
N LEU A 702 -12.66 13.56 -1.57
CA LEU A 702 -11.23 13.32 -1.61
C LEU A 702 -10.81 12.83 -2.99
N TYR A 703 -9.92 13.57 -3.63
CA TYR A 703 -9.19 13.19 -4.83
C TYR A 703 -7.77 12.78 -4.44
N PHE A 704 -7.51 11.47 -4.43
CA PHE A 704 -6.16 10.94 -4.27
C PHE A 704 -5.42 11.03 -5.61
N GLU A 705 -4.98 12.24 -5.96
CA GLU A 705 -4.57 12.61 -7.32
C GLU A 705 -3.38 13.58 -7.37
N GLU A 706 -2.82 13.72 -8.57
CA GLU A 706 -1.62 14.51 -8.84
C GLU A 706 -1.82 16.00 -8.53
N LEU A 707 -0.84 16.63 -7.87
CA LEU A 707 -0.80 18.07 -7.62
C LEU A 707 -0.12 18.82 -8.77
N SER A 708 -0.61 18.61 -9.99
CA SER A 708 -0.14 19.31 -11.19
C SER A 708 -1.20 20.27 -11.72
N LEU A 709 -0.76 21.27 -12.50
CA LEU A 709 -1.66 22.23 -13.12
C LEU A 709 -2.77 21.54 -13.92
N GLU A 710 -2.41 20.54 -14.75
CA GLU A 710 -3.35 19.77 -15.55
C GLU A 710 -4.44 19.14 -14.67
N ARG A 711 -4.05 18.32 -13.69
CA ARG A 711 -5.00 17.54 -12.90
C ARG A 711 -5.83 18.41 -11.96
N ILE A 712 -5.26 19.48 -11.42
CA ILE A 712 -6.01 20.42 -10.58
C ILE A 712 -7.06 21.15 -11.42
N LEU A 713 -6.74 21.57 -12.65
CA LEU A 713 -7.72 22.17 -13.55
C LEU A 713 -8.82 21.18 -13.94
N ASP A 714 -8.48 19.93 -14.24
CA ASP A 714 -9.47 18.86 -14.52
C ASP A 714 -10.51 18.77 -13.38
N ILE A 715 -10.03 18.64 -12.14
CA ILE A 715 -10.90 18.47 -10.97
C ILE A 715 -11.69 19.75 -10.67
N TYR A 716 -11.02 20.91 -10.65
CA TYR A 716 -11.64 22.19 -10.32
C TYR A 716 -12.78 22.55 -11.28
N GLN A 717 -12.57 22.32 -12.58
CA GLN A 717 -13.57 22.59 -13.60
C GLN A 717 -14.70 21.55 -13.57
N GLN A 718 -14.36 20.28 -13.38
CA GLN A 718 -15.34 19.20 -13.33
C GLN A 718 -16.29 19.32 -12.12
N GLU A 719 -15.76 19.69 -10.95
CA GLU A 719 -16.53 19.97 -9.73
C GLU A 719 -17.18 21.36 -9.75
N ALA A 720 -16.75 22.24 -10.66
CA ALA A 720 -17.10 23.65 -10.69
C ALA A 720 -16.97 24.30 -9.29
N CYS A 721 -15.78 24.17 -8.70
CA CYS A 721 -15.48 24.63 -7.34
C CYS A 721 -15.68 26.14 -7.16
N ASP A 722 -16.17 26.55 -5.98
CA ASP A 722 -16.39 27.95 -5.60
C ASP A 722 -15.09 28.74 -5.34
N GLY A 723 -13.98 28.04 -5.12
CA GLY A 723 -12.66 28.61 -4.89
C GLY A 723 -11.62 27.54 -4.57
N CYS A 724 -10.35 27.96 -4.50
CA CYS A 724 -9.22 27.08 -4.20
C CYS A 724 -8.28 27.72 -3.16
N ILE A 725 -7.96 26.97 -2.11
CA ILE A 725 -7.02 27.31 -1.06
C ILE A 725 -5.70 26.60 -1.33
N ILE A 726 -4.65 27.39 -1.53
CA ILE A 726 -3.31 26.92 -1.89
C ILE A 726 -2.26 27.17 -0.80
N SER A 727 -2.61 27.95 0.24
CA SER A 727 -1.66 28.52 1.20
C SER A 727 -1.37 27.62 2.41
N VAL A 728 -1.90 26.40 2.45
CA VAL A 728 -1.80 25.50 3.62
C VAL A 728 -1.06 24.20 3.33
N GLY A 729 -0.62 23.99 2.09
CA GLY A 729 0.05 22.76 1.64
C GLY A 729 1.52 22.95 1.24
N GLY A 730 2.20 23.98 1.73
CA GLY A 730 3.61 24.21 1.41
C GLY A 730 3.87 24.64 -0.04
N GLN A 731 5.06 24.33 -0.59
CA GLN A 731 5.54 24.95 -1.83
C GLN A 731 4.82 24.46 -3.09
N ILE A 732 4.47 23.17 -3.17
CA ILE A 732 3.85 22.59 -4.38
C ILE A 732 2.58 23.37 -4.78
N PRO A 733 1.56 23.53 -3.91
CA PRO A 733 0.39 24.32 -4.27
C PRO A 733 0.68 25.82 -4.40
N ASN A 734 1.64 26.38 -3.66
CA ASN A 734 1.97 27.81 -3.74
C ASN A 734 2.60 28.18 -5.10
N ASN A 735 3.48 27.32 -5.64
CA ASN A 735 4.04 27.49 -6.98
C ASN A 735 2.99 27.48 -8.09
N LEU A 736 1.83 26.86 -7.84
CA LEU A 736 0.71 26.81 -8.79
C LEU A 736 -0.20 28.05 -8.71
N ALA A 737 0.03 28.98 -7.79
CA ALA A 737 -0.81 30.15 -7.58
C ALA A 737 -1.08 30.94 -8.87
N VAL A 738 -0.02 31.36 -9.56
CA VAL A 738 -0.12 32.18 -10.78
C VAL A 738 -0.62 31.35 -11.97
N PRO A 739 -0.11 30.13 -12.24
CA PRO A 739 -0.65 29.27 -13.29
C PRO A 739 -2.15 29.00 -13.15
N LEU A 740 -2.65 28.69 -11.95
CA LEU A 740 -4.07 28.43 -11.69
C LEU A 740 -4.90 29.69 -11.90
N TYR A 741 -4.45 30.84 -11.36
CA TYR A 741 -5.12 32.12 -11.54
C TYR A 741 -5.27 32.52 -13.01
N ARG A 742 -4.21 32.33 -13.80
CA ARG A 742 -4.22 32.62 -15.25
C ARG A 742 -5.17 31.70 -16.02
N ASN A 743 -5.48 30.52 -15.49
CA ASN A 743 -6.44 29.56 -16.06
C ASN A 743 -7.85 29.66 -15.44
N GLY A 744 -8.17 30.77 -14.77
CA GLY A 744 -9.52 31.08 -14.30
C GLY A 744 -9.91 30.45 -12.96
N VAL A 745 -8.97 29.87 -12.23
CA VAL A 745 -9.21 29.36 -10.87
C VAL A 745 -9.32 30.52 -9.89
N LYS A 746 -10.37 30.53 -9.07
CA LYS A 746 -10.56 31.55 -8.02
C LYS A 746 -9.74 31.19 -6.79
N ILE A 747 -8.56 31.80 -6.66
CA ILE A 747 -7.69 31.62 -5.50
C ILE A 747 -8.22 32.41 -4.30
N MET A 748 -8.29 31.76 -3.15
CA MET A 748 -8.74 32.35 -1.89
C MET A 748 -7.56 32.94 -1.11
N GLY A 749 -7.79 34.06 -0.43
CA GLY A 749 -6.78 34.72 0.40
C GLY A 749 -5.92 35.72 -0.37
N THR A 750 -4.60 35.66 -0.20
CA THR A 750 -3.65 36.57 -0.85
C THR A 750 -3.70 36.42 -2.36
N ASN A 751 -3.79 37.53 -3.09
CA ASN A 751 -3.82 37.51 -4.55
C ASN A 751 -2.54 36.84 -5.10
N PRO A 752 -2.64 35.89 -6.04
CA PRO A 752 -1.49 35.20 -6.65
C PRO A 752 -0.40 36.12 -7.20
N LEU A 753 -0.76 37.29 -7.73
CA LEU A 753 0.20 38.28 -8.20
C LEU A 753 1.01 38.91 -7.05
N GLN A 754 0.46 38.95 -5.83
CA GLN A 754 1.18 39.42 -4.65
C GLN A 754 2.11 38.33 -4.10
N ILE A 755 1.74 37.06 -4.24
CA ILE A 755 2.62 35.93 -3.93
C ILE A 755 3.85 35.98 -4.85
N ASP A 756 3.63 36.11 -6.16
CA ASP A 756 4.70 36.26 -7.17
C ASP A 756 5.65 37.42 -6.85
N ARG A 757 5.09 38.60 -6.50
CA ARG A 757 5.87 39.78 -6.11
C ARG A 757 6.68 39.58 -4.82
N ALA A 758 6.21 38.73 -3.90
CA ALA A 758 6.90 38.47 -2.64
C ALA A 758 7.98 37.39 -2.79
N GLU A 759 7.79 36.43 -3.68
CA GLU A 759 8.78 35.38 -3.97
C GLU A 759 9.86 35.82 -4.96
N ASP A 760 9.55 36.78 -5.85
CA ASP A 760 10.57 37.43 -6.66
C ASP A 760 11.48 38.30 -5.80
N ARG A 761 12.73 37.86 -5.64
CA ARG A 761 13.71 38.51 -4.76
C ARG A 761 14.00 39.96 -5.12
N SER A 762 14.00 40.29 -6.41
CA SER A 762 14.27 41.65 -6.89
C SER A 762 13.12 42.59 -6.55
N VAL A 763 11.89 42.15 -6.83
CA VAL A 763 10.68 42.91 -6.52
C VAL A 763 10.52 43.06 -5.00
N PHE A 764 10.69 41.97 -4.25
CA PHE A 764 10.58 41.99 -2.80
C PHE A 764 11.61 42.95 -2.16
N SER A 765 12.87 42.90 -2.61
CA SER A 765 13.90 43.81 -2.12
C SER A 765 13.57 45.27 -2.41
N GLY A 766 13.08 45.59 -3.61
CA GLY A 766 12.65 46.95 -3.94
C GLY A 766 11.52 47.45 -3.04
N VAL A 767 10.55 46.58 -2.70
CA VAL A 767 9.49 46.90 -1.75
C VAL A 767 10.05 47.17 -0.35
N LEU A 768 11.02 46.38 0.11
CA LEU A 768 11.68 46.62 1.40
C LEU A 768 12.40 47.97 1.43
N ASP A 769 13.08 48.35 0.35
CA ASP A 769 13.77 49.64 0.26
C ASP A 769 12.79 50.82 0.30
N GLU A 770 11.65 50.72 -0.40
CA GLU A 770 10.56 51.71 -0.35
C GLU A 770 9.98 51.86 1.06
N LEU A 771 9.82 50.74 1.77
CA LEU A 771 9.32 50.70 3.15
C LEU A 771 10.40 51.06 4.18
N GLN A 772 11.64 51.31 3.75
CA GLN A 772 12.80 51.57 4.60
C GLN A 772 13.08 50.41 5.59
N VAL A 773 12.81 49.18 5.15
CA VAL A 773 13.12 47.93 5.86
C VAL A 773 14.56 47.54 5.53
N ALA A 774 15.39 47.35 6.56
CA ALA A 774 16.76 46.91 6.33
C ALA A 774 16.78 45.44 5.86
N GLN A 775 17.66 45.14 4.91
CA GLN A 775 17.94 43.79 4.43
C GLN A 775 19.45 43.59 4.27
N ALA A 776 19.92 42.34 4.31
CA ALA A 776 21.32 42.04 4.05
C ALA A 776 21.67 42.42 2.60
N PRO A 777 22.84 43.03 2.35
CA PRO A 777 23.28 43.33 0.99
C PRO A 777 23.25 42.08 0.11
N TRP A 778 22.68 42.20 -1.09
CA TRP A 778 22.56 41.08 -2.02
C TRP A 778 22.70 41.55 -3.48
N LYS A 779 23.00 40.62 -4.39
CA LYS A 779 23.04 40.85 -5.84
C LYS A 779 22.65 39.56 -6.57
N ALA A 780 21.80 39.66 -7.59
CA ALA A 780 21.62 38.58 -8.55
C ALA A 780 22.83 38.57 -9.50
N VAL A 781 23.45 37.40 -9.67
CA VAL A 781 24.67 37.24 -10.47
C VAL A 781 24.48 36.15 -11.51
N SER A 782 24.96 36.41 -12.73
CA SER A 782 24.93 35.49 -13.86
C SER A 782 26.32 34.99 -14.25
N SER A 783 27.38 35.64 -13.77
CA SER A 783 28.75 35.25 -14.03
C SER A 783 29.55 35.11 -12.73
N LEU A 784 30.62 34.33 -12.80
CA LEU A 784 31.59 34.22 -11.72
C LEU A 784 32.28 35.56 -11.42
N GLU A 785 32.53 36.36 -12.46
CA GLU A 785 33.16 37.66 -12.31
C GLU A 785 32.27 38.61 -11.48
N ASP A 786 30.97 38.66 -11.79
CA ASP A 786 29.99 39.45 -11.03
C ASP A 786 29.86 38.96 -9.58
N ALA A 787 29.93 37.64 -9.38
CA ALA A 787 29.88 37.01 -8.07
C ALA A 787 31.06 37.41 -7.17
N VAL A 788 32.27 37.36 -7.74
CA VAL A 788 33.51 37.72 -7.04
C VAL A 788 33.60 39.22 -6.80
N GLU A 789 33.19 40.05 -7.78
CA GLU A 789 33.11 41.50 -7.61
C GLU A 789 32.19 41.87 -6.44
N PHE A 790 30.99 41.28 -6.40
CA PHE A 790 30.05 41.51 -5.30
C PHE A 790 30.63 41.06 -3.95
N ALA A 791 31.15 39.83 -3.86
CA ALA A 791 31.73 39.31 -2.63
C ALA A 791 32.90 40.16 -2.11
N ASN A 792 33.73 40.73 -3.01
CA ASN A 792 34.80 41.65 -2.64
C ASN A 792 34.26 43.00 -2.13
N SER A 793 33.11 43.46 -2.62
CA SER A 793 32.48 44.71 -2.19
C SER A 793 31.83 44.63 -0.81
N VAL A 794 31.30 43.47 -0.42
CA VAL A 794 30.59 43.27 0.87
C VAL A 794 31.40 42.46 1.89
N GLY A 795 32.47 41.80 1.45
CA GLY A 795 33.31 40.91 2.24
C GLY A 795 32.74 39.50 2.41
N TYR A 796 33.62 38.51 2.52
CA TYR A 796 33.28 37.14 2.89
C TYR A 796 32.94 37.02 4.39
N PRO A 797 32.20 35.96 4.81
CA PRO A 797 31.50 34.98 3.98
C PRO A 797 30.26 35.55 3.27
N CYS A 798 29.85 34.90 2.18
CA CYS A 798 28.64 35.19 1.39
C CYS A 798 27.79 33.93 1.26
N LEU A 799 26.48 34.08 1.26
CA LEU A 799 25.50 33.02 1.04
C LEU A 799 25.10 32.98 -0.44
N LEU A 800 25.20 31.80 -1.05
CA LEU A 800 24.81 31.52 -2.43
C LEU A 800 23.48 30.75 -2.43
N ARG A 801 22.47 31.25 -3.15
CA ARG A 801 21.12 30.66 -3.19
C ARG A 801 20.53 30.65 -4.63
N PRO A 802 19.93 29.54 -5.08
CA PRO A 802 19.07 29.53 -6.27
C PRO A 802 17.73 30.26 -6.02
N SER A 803 17.23 30.99 -7.01
CA SER A 803 15.92 31.66 -6.94
C SER A 803 14.75 30.64 -6.93
N TYR A 804 13.60 30.99 -6.31
CA TYR A 804 12.35 30.18 -6.25
C TYR A 804 12.44 28.80 -5.56
N VAL A 805 13.36 28.64 -4.61
CA VAL A 805 13.55 27.38 -3.85
C VAL A 805 13.31 27.61 -2.36
N LEU A 806 12.45 26.81 -1.73
CA LEU A 806 12.35 26.67 -0.27
C LEU A 806 13.34 25.60 0.25
N SER A 807 13.56 25.60 1.56
CA SER A 807 14.27 24.52 2.26
C SER A 807 15.78 24.45 2.05
N GLY A 808 16.43 25.54 1.64
CA GLY A 808 17.89 25.58 1.61
C GLY A 808 18.55 24.70 0.56
N SER A 809 17.78 24.08 -0.34
CA SER A 809 18.32 23.16 -1.35
C SER A 809 19.33 23.89 -2.24
N ALA A 810 20.57 23.42 -2.22
CA ALA A 810 21.74 24.03 -2.87
C ALA A 810 22.15 25.43 -2.32
N MET A 811 21.72 25.80 -1.12
CA MET A 811 22.25 26.97 -0.41
C MET A 811 23.60 26.65 0.21
N ASN A 812 24.62 27.46 -0.08
CA ASN A 812 25.97 27.26 0.43
C ASN A 812 26.53 28.56 1.00
N VAL A 813 27.15 28.46 2.17
CA VAL A 813 27.99 29.55 2.71
C VAL A 813 29.36 29.43 2.07
N VAL A 814 29.78 30.50 1.41
CA VAL A 814 31.03 30.60 0.68
C VAL A 814 31.97 31.49 1.48
N HIS A 815 33.13 30.97 1.88
CA HIS A 815 34.13 31.70 2.64
C HIS A 815 35.27 32.22 1.77
N THR A 816 35.46 31.64 0.58
CA THR A 816 36.56 31.97 -0.32
C THR A 816 36.13 32.06 -1.78
N GLU A 817 36.92 32.76 -2.59
CA GLU A 817 36.71 32.81 -4.05
C GLU A 817 36.77 31.40 -4.69
N LYS A 818 37.63 30.52 -4.17
CA LYS A 818 37.76 29.14 -4.67
C LYS A 818 36.48 28.34 -4.46
N GLU A 819 35.86 28.48 -3.29
CA GLU A 819 34.56 27.87 -3.00
C GLU A 819 33.47 28.49 -3.87
N MET A 820 33.50 29.81 -4.10
CA MET A 820 32.55 30.51 -4.99
C MET A 820 32.56 29.88 -6.38
N LYS A 821 33.75 29.65 -6.96
CA LYS A 821 33.89 29.01 -8.28
C LYS A 821 33.25 27.64 -8.35
N LYS A 822 33.46 26.84 -7.32
CA LYS A 822 32.91 25.48 -7.24
C LYS A 822 31.39 25.51 -7.13
N PHE A 823 30.86 26.23 -6.14
CA PHE A 823 29.43 26.23 -5.84
C PHE A 823 28.60 26.96 -6.88
N LEU A 824 29.14 28.02 -7.49
CA LEU A 824 28.44 28.70 -8.59
C LEU A 824 28.28 27.76 -9.78
N ALA A 825 29.33 27.04 -10.18
CA ALA A 825 29.26 26.06 -11.27
C ALA A 825 28.27 24.91 -10.98
N GLU A 826 28.09 24.53 -9.71
CA GLU A 826 27.05 23.58 -9.30
C GLU A 826 25.64 24.22 -9.34
N ALA A 827 25.48 25.45 -8.85
CA ALA A 827 24.19 26.13 -8.77
C ALA A 827 23.62 26.54 -10.14
N THR A 828 24.45 27.00 -11.10
CA THR A 828 23.98 27.31 -12.47
C THR A 828 23.49 26.07 -13.21
N ARG A 829 23.89 24.86 -12.78
CA ARG A 829 23.36 23.60 -13.33
C ARG A 829 21.99 23.24 -12.76
N VAL A 830 21.66 23.72 -11.55
CA VAL A 830 20.39 23.46 -10.86
C VAL A 830 19.30 24.45 -11.28
N SER A 831 19.67 25.70 -11.60
CA SER A 831 18.75 26.71 -12.13
C SER A 831 19.30 27.27 -13.44
N GLN A 832 18.86 26.70 -14.56
CA GLN A 832 19.27 27.16 -15.90
C GLN A 832 18.51 28.42 -16.34
N GLU A 833 17.30 28.64 -15.83
CA GLU A 833 16.40 29.72 -16.26
C GLU A 833 16.45 30.96 -15.35
N HIS A 834 16.97 30.85 -14.12
CA HIS A 834 16.99 31.96 -13.16
C HIS A 834 18.39 32.25 -12.60
N PRO A 835 18.73 33.53 -12.38
CA PRO A 835 20.03 33.92 -11.84
C PRO A 835 20.24 33.41 -10.41
N VAL A 836 21.51 33.17 -10.06
CA VAL A 836 21.92 32.81 -8.70
C VAL A 836 21.98 34.09 -7.86
N VAL A 837 21.47 34.02 -6.63
CA VAL A 837 21.45 35.15 -5.70
C VAL A 837 22.60 35.01 -4.71
N LEU A 838 23.43 36.04 -4.59
CA LEU A 838 24.42 36.17 -3.53
C LEU A 838 23.96 37.17 -2.49
N THR A 839 24.13 36.82 -1.22
CA THR A 839 23.78 37.67 -0.06
C THR A 839 24.96 37.71 0.92
N LYS A 840 25.25 38.86 1.53
CA LYS A 840 26.24 38.92 2.62
C LYS A 840 25.78 38.06 3.78
N PHE A 841 26.60 37.08 4.17
CA PHE A 841 26.31 36.26 5.33
C PHE A 841 26.72 37.01 6.61
N ILE A 842 25.79 37.19 7.54
CA ILE A 842 26.04 37.91 8.80
C ILE A 842 26.37 36.88 9.88
N GLU A 843 27.63 36.81 10.27
CA GLU A 843 28.09 35.86 11.28
C GLU A 843 27.59 36.25 12.68
N ARG A 844 27.28 35.23 13.51
CA ARG A 844 26.85 35.37 14.92
C ARG A 844 25.60 36.24 15.08
N ALA A 845 24.72 36.24 14.09
CA ALA A 845 23.41 36.85 14.19
C ALA A 845 22.42 35.88 14.82
N ARG A 846 21.50 36.39 15.64
CA ARG A 846 20.33 35.61 16.07
C ARG A 846 19.32 35.56 14.93
N GLU A 847 18.65 34.43 14.76
CA GLU A 847 17.57 34.26 13.79
C GLU A 847 16.22 34.19 14.52
N VAL A 848 15.20 34.81 13.92
CA VAL A 848 13.87 35.00 14.51
C VAL A 848 12.83 34.71 13.43
N GLU A 849 11.85 33.88 13.76
CA GLU A 849 10.71 33.56 12.92
C GLU A 849 9.50 34.40 13.33
N MET A 850 8.77 34.92 12.33
CA MET A 850 7.52 35.65 12.51
C MET A 850 6.42 34.96 11.72
N ASP A 851 5.62 34.14 12.42
CA ASP A 851 4.42 33.55 11.86
C ASP A 851 3.25 34.49 12.05
N ALA A 852 2.50 34.80 10.99
CA ALA A 852 1.43 35.79 11.06
C ALA A 852 0.25 35.47 10.15
N VAL A 853 -0.94 35.89 10.59
CA VAL A 853 -2.17 35.92 9.78
C VAL A 853 -2.58 37.36 9.57
N ALA A 854 -2.80 37.74 8.32
CA ALA A 854 -3.27 39.07 7.95
C ALA A 854 -4.67 39.03 7.33
N LYS A 855 -5.46 40.07 7.60
CA LYS A 855 -6.77 40.31 6.98
C LYS A 855 -6.77 41.72 6.40
N ASN A 856 -6.99 41.84 5.09
CA ASN A 856 -6.95 43.13 4.36
C ASN A 856 -5.65 43.91 4.63
N GLY A 857 -4.51 43.19 4.62
CA GLY A 857 -3.18 43.73 4.88
C GLY A 857 -2.88 44.06 6.35
N LYS A 858 -3.81 43.84 7.28
CA LYS A 858 -3.59 44.04 8.73
C LYS A 858 -3.27 42.74 9.41
N VAL A 859 -2.16 42.67 10.15
CA VAL A 859 -1.84 41.52 10.99
C VAL A 859 -2.86 41.42 12.12
N VAL A 860 -3.55 40.28 12.21
CA VAL A 860 -4.58 40.01 13.24
C VAL A 860 -4.13 38.98 14.27
N CYS A 861 -3.14 38.15 13.93
CA CYS A 861 -2.53 37.17 14.80
C CYS A 861 -1.05 37.04 14.41
N HIS A 862 -0.15 36.93 15.39
CA HIS A 862 1.24 36.61 15.13
C HIS A 862 1.91 35.90 16.32
N ALA A 863 3.00 35.20 16.03
CA ALA A 863 3.89 34.58 17.00
C ALA A 863 5.35 34.83 16.60
N ILE A 864 6.19 35.17 17.57
CA ILE A 864 7.62 35.41 17.36
C ILE A 864 8.42 34.34 18.12
N SER A 865 9.18 33.55 17.38
CA SER A 865 10.03 32.48 17.90
C SER A 865 11.49 32.80 17.63
N GLU A 866 12.38 32.37 18.52
CA GLU A 866 13.82 32.56 18.38
C GLU A 866 14.51 31.21 18.14
N HIS A 867 15.43 31.14 17.18
CA HIS A 867 16.25 29.94 16.98
C HIS A 867 17.23 29.76 18.14
N VAL A 868 17.52 28.54 18.58
CA VAL A 868 18.61 28.28 19.53
C VAL A 868 19.94 28.55 18.86
N GLU A 869 20.09 28.07 17.64
CA GLU A 869 21.25 28.24 16.77
C GLU A 869 21.36 29.70 16.28
N ASP A 870 22.58 30.10 15.92
CA ASP A 870 22.80 31.36 15.21
C ASP A 870 22.43 31.21 13.72
N ALA A 871 22.12 32.34 13.08
CA ALA A 871 21.75 32.38 11.67
C ALA A 871 22.79 31.69 10.78
N GLY A 872 22.31 30.80 9.91
CA GLY A 872 23.13 30.00 8.98
C GLY A 872 22.97 28.50 9.13
N VAL A 873 22.43 28.03 10.25
CA VAL A 873 21.72 26.75 10.26
C VAL A 873 20.40 26.98 9.52
N HIS A 874 20.01 26.04 8.67
CA HIS A 874 18.78 26.16 7.91
C HIS A 874 17.56 26.18 8.85
N SER A 875 16.61 27.10 8.65
CA SER A 875 15.48 27.28 9.57
C SER A 875 14.62 26.03 9.76
N GLY A 876 14.49 25.19 8.72
CA GLY A 876 13.81 23.90 8.80
C GLY A 876 14.50 22.86 9.71
N ASP A 877 15.77 23.06 10.05
CA ASP A 877 16.54 22.19 10.94
C ASP A 877 16.86 22.85 12.30
N ALA A 878 16.46 24.12 12.47
CA ALA A 878 16.74 24.90 13.68
C ALA A 878 15.80 24.53 14.83
N THR A 879 16.31 24.63 16.06
CA THR A 879 15.50 24.44 17.27
C THR A 879 14.81 25.75 17.62
N LEU A 880 13.47 25.76 17.71
CA LEU A 880 12.71 26.96 18.03
C LEU A 880 12.43 27.10 19.53
N MET A 881 12.64 28.30 20.06
CA MET A 881 12.21 28.73 21.40
C MET A 881 11.03 29.69 21.27
N PHE A 882 9.93 29.38 21.97
CA PHE A 882 8.77 30.25 22.05
C PHE A 882 8.34 30.50 23.51
N PRO A 883 8.17 31.77 23.94
CA PRO A 883 8.47 33.00 23.19
C PRO A 883 9.99 33.19 23.01
N ALA A 884 10.41 34.21 22.24
CA ALA A 884 11.82 34.62 22.15
C ALA A 884 12.44 34.90 23.54
N GLN A 885 13.68 34.47 23.75
CA GLN A 885 14.36 34.44 25.05
C GLN A 885 15.45 35.51 25.21
N THR A 886 16.27 35.73 24.18
CA THR A 886 17.44 36.63 24.25
C THR A 886 17.32 37.87 23.35
N ILE A 887 16.26 37.97 22.56
CA ILE A 887 16.01 39.12 21.68
C ILE A 887 15.63 40.35 22.50
N SER A 888 16.34 41.46 22.27
CA SER A 888 16.06 42.73 22.95
C SER A 888 14.66 43.26 22.64
N GLN A 889 14.03 43.94 23.59
CA GLN A 889 12.71 44.55 23.40
C GLN A 889 12.66 45.51 22.20
N GLY A 890 13.72 46.31 21.98
CA GLY A 890 13.79 47.20 20.82
C GLY A 890 13.89 46.46 19.48
N ALA A 891 14.47 45.26 19.45
CA ALA A 891 14.46 44.41 18.26
C ALA A 891 13.07 43.77 18.05
N LEU A 892 12.42 43.29 19.11
CA LEU A 892 11.04 42.80 19.05
C LEU A 892 10.08 43.91 18.61
N GLU A 893 10.27 45.15 19.07
CA GLU A 893 9.51 46.31 18.60
C GLU A 893 9.75 46.59 17.13
N LYS A 894 10.98 46.44 16.62
CA LYS A 894 11.20 46.55 15.16
C LYS A 894 10.41 45.47 14.43
N VAL A 895 10.56 44.20 14.80
CA VAL A 895 9.80 43.07 14.24
C VAL A 895 8.28 43.33 14.30
N ASN A 896 7.78 43.92 15.39
CA ASN A 896 6.37 44.26 15.60
C ASN A 896 5.90 45.52 14.87
N ILE A 897 6.69 46.60 14.79
CA ILE A 897 6.32 47.86 14.10
C ILE A 897 6.04 47.57 12.62
N TRP A 898 6.73 46.59 12.04
CA TRP A 898 6.45 46.10 10.69
C TRP A 898 5.04 45.52 10.51
N SER A 899 4.41 44.99 11.57
CA SER A 899 3.00 44.56 11.55
C SER A 899 2.01 45.73 11.51
N THR A 900 2.46 46.96 11.82
CA THR A 900 1.61 48.15 12.06
C THR A 900 1.81 49.29 11.04
N ILE A 901 2.65 49.15 10.01
CA ILE A 901 2.90 50.18 8.95
C ILE A 901 1.73 50.32 7.97
N GLN A 902 0.49 50.34 8.48
CA GLN A 902 -0.71 50.66 7.70
C GLN A 902 -1.24 52.09 7.94
N ASN A 903 -0.64 52.88 8.83
CA ASN A 903 -1.05 54.27 9.05
C ASN A 903 -0.39 55.30 8.12
N ARG A 904 0.39 54.87 7.12
CA ARG A 904 0.98 55.76 6.09
C ARG A 904 0.55 55.35 4.69
N GLY A 905 -0.69 55.68 4.34
CA GLY A 905 -1.07 56.26 3.04
C GLY A 905 -0.59 55.66 1.70
N ALA A 906 -0.21 54.40 1.60
CA ALA A 906 0.00 53.74 0.31
C ALA A 906 -1.27 52.99 -0.09
N SER A 907 -2.03 53.57 -1.03
CA SER A 907 -3.20 52.93 -1.65
C SER A 907 -2.73 51.77 -2.52
N TRP A 908 -2.86 50.54 -2.02
CA TRP A 908 -2.83 49.33 -2.84
C TRP A 908 -4.25 49.09 -3.37
N GLY A 909 -4.50 49.58 -4.58
CA GLY A 909 -5.72 49.34 -5.36
C GLY A 909 -5.53 48.22 -6.36
#